data_AF-A0A537LEJ8-F1
#
_entry.id   AF-A0A537LEJ8-F1
#
_cell.length_a   1.000
_cell.length_b   1.000
_cell.length_c   1.000
_cell.angle_alpha   90.00
_cell.angle_beta   90.00
_cell.angle_gamma   90.00
#
_symmetry.space_group_name_H-M   'P 1'
#
loop_
_entity.id
_entity.type
_entity.pdbx_description
1 polymer ?
#
loop_
_entity_poly.entity_id
_entity_poly.type
_entity_poly.pdbx_seq_one_letter_code
_entity_poly.pdbx_strand_id
1 'polypeptide(L)'
;MSSLQQRDLNWAQFEVYVSSLYAAFGYSVRRNTLVGGNQVDLLCEKHVDGLNPAKVIVECKFHEGDRLVGIAEVNKLIHLAQNLLSAGEITGAAIVTNTSFSKEAKSAATKFLLIALKTVADLESDLFDFSHLYATSVFDYEREEISQTYVSMSGKIHDLSLRLIEPAKLLDQVLLRRLTNSKPTLSIILADFGAGKSTLLKDLYYRMAKSALSDPSTRRPVFLELKNFHLYSDIHSFFHAALPGDLPRSMSQTRLNFLRESGRFVFFLDGFDELRLPDFEVDRARVFIEIREFIGEKSAIVLSCRPTYFATEAELKRVLREFIEPSQQALSRLYGRSNPRRDLANNLLRKVGKPARLPLKHGDLKIYFLDTFDENQIKEYICKFLSRPAAKLTLSEETIYQYLISVYDISDLIKRPLLLYIILYMIEHDIIDVERVQPLGGAAEIYSLYIESCVAREYEKGVARTVFTKEERKRICQFLALFMVKSNTLRVTWSEMLNYVIAEAASDSVLSRKISELPIEDISADIRVCAFLKLDVEDALRFAHKSFMEFFVAQYVYERAHDYRDRPVSLELLRSVLSHEILFFISEFVKLNSVFGDQLCGDRIIKATKAPAGISQDQFAILRRNLFAINLMSNFEKSGLDLVGLSVGSVMFSGVKMRALRLSKSNLTDITLSQADISTVDLDDCAIERAEFSDWKVRRLALSGSRLDVKLSSAEIGTMSVRGEAGSVHLRDATTEVLSVESGNKSKVTVSATRLAALDVEVPNAIVELTHCDIGAVRVSTPSDQQSLIQSAQRLVLRACRGPGVESIAFGRVDPETFRVVKAANRGSRAGLFFLDVDLWEKLYGLGSSSVEVDDANILVRAGAASELVRLLEHGSKGLRSELKSRLEALTAS
;
A
#
# COMPACT_ATOMS: atom_id res chain seq x y z
N MET A 1 25.32 -15.70 -1.59
CA MET A 1 25.58 -17.05 -1.03
C MET A 1 26.15 -16.88 0.37
N SER A 2 25.68 -17.63 1.37
CA SER A 2 26.15 -17.51 2.76
C SER A 2 27.34 -18.44 3.05
N SER A 3 28.05 -18.22 4.14
CA SER A 3 29.19 -19.03 4.64
C SER A 3 28.93 -20.54 4.70
N LEU A 4 27.67 -20.97 4.76
CA LEU A 4 27.27 -22.38 4.71
C LEU A 4 27.37 -23.02 3.31
N GLN A 5 27.35 -22.25 2.21
CA GLN A 5 27.52 -22.76 0.84
C GLN A 5 28.99 -22.87 0.41
N GLN A 6 29.93 -22.30 1.18
CA GLN A 6 31.37 -22.34 0.86
C GLN A 6 31.97 -23.76 1.00
N ARG A 7 31.33 -24.65 1.76
CA ARG A 7 31.77 -26.03 1.98
C ARG A 7 31.44 -27.00 0.84
N ASP A 8 30.53 -26.63 -0.06
CA ASP A 8 30.06 -27.49 -1.17
C ASP A 8 30.60 -27.06 -2.55
N LEU A 9 31.44 -26.03 -2.61
CA LEU A 9 32.07 -25.59 -3.86
C LEU A 9 33.21 -26.53 -4.22
N ASN A 10 33.28 -26.95 -5.48
CA ASN A 10 34.52 -27.53 -6.00
C ASN A 10 35.48 -26.41 -6.43
N TRP A 11 36.76 -26.75 -6.63
CA TRP A 11 37.81 -25.78 -6.99
C TRP A 11 37.44 -24.92 -8.22
N ALA A 12 36.82 -25.52 -9.24
CA ALA A 12 36.41 -24.80 -10.45
C ALA A 12 35.28 -23.79 -10.18
N GLN A 13 34.33 -24.11 -9.31
CA GLN A 13 33.27 -23.18 -8.90
C GLN A 13 33.83 -22.05 -8.01
N PHE A 14 34.83 -22.34 -7.18
CA PHE A 14 35.52 -21.33 -6.37
C PHE A 14 36.25 -20.30 -7.24
N GLU A 15 37.01 -20.73 -8.24
CA GLU A 15 37.71 -19.83 -9.17
C GLU A 15 36.72 -18.92 -9.93
N VAL A 16 35.59 -19.48 -10.40
CA VAL A 16 34.50 -18.71 -11.03
C VAL A 16 33.95 -17.66 -10.07
N TYR A 17 33.77 -18.02 -8.79
CA TYR A 17 33.26 -17.10 -7.79
C TYR A 17 34.21 -15.94 -7.53
N VAL A 18 35.50 -16.22 -7.33
CA VAL A 18 36.54 -15.18 -7.16
C VAL A 18 36.62 -14.30 -8.40
N SER A 19 36.55 -14.89 -9.60
CA SER A 19 36.47 -14.15 -10.86
C SER A 19 35.30 -13.17 -10.90
N SER A 20 34.12 -13.60 -10.43
CA SER A 20 32.93 -12.73 -10.36
C SER A 20 33.09 -11.56 -9.37
N LEU A 21 33.84 -11.73 -8.27
CA LEU A 21 34.14 -10.66 -7.31
C LEU A 21 35.07 -9.61 -7.92
N TYR A 22 36.15 -10.02 -8.59
CA TYR A 22 37.03 -9.07 -9.29
C TYR A 22 36.32 -8.37 -10.45
N ALA A 23 35.47 -9.08 -11.20
CA ALA A 23 34.62 -8.46 -12.19
C ALA A 23 33.66 -7.44 -11.56
N ALA A 24 33.14 -7.73 -10.38
CA ALA A 24 32.35 -6.79 -9.62
C ALA A 24 33.18 -5.54 -9.27
N PHE A 25 34.44 -5.66 -8.81
CA PHE A 25 35.36 -4.53 -8.58
C PHE A 25 35.68 -3.65 -9.82
N GLY A 26 35.19 -4.03 -11.00
CA GLY A 26 35.36 -3.31 -12.25
C GLY A 26 36.58 -3.77 -13.05
N TYR A 27 37.14 -4.94 -12.72
CA TYR A 27 38.22 -5.54 -13.53
C TYR A 27 37.63 -6.32 -14.70
N SER A 28 38.29 -6.27 -15.86
CA SER A 28 38.18 -7.28 -16.90
C SER A 28 38.99 -8.50 -16.44
N VAL A 29 38.35 -9.65 -16.28
CA VAL A 29 38.98 -10.86 -15.73
C VAL A 29 39.15 -11.91 -16.84
N ARG A 30 40.39 -12.37 -17.03
CA ARG A 30 40.72 -13.53 -17.88
C ARG A 30 41.15 -14.68 -16.98
N ARG A 31 40.56 -15.86 -17.18
CA ARG A 31 40.85 -17.07 -16.40
C ARG A 31 41.91 -17.91 -17.11
N ASN A 32 42.69 -18.67 -16.36
CA ASN A 32 43.68 -19.64 -16.86
C ASN A 32 44.56 -19.04 -17.97
N THR A 33 45.20 -17.91 -17.67
CA THR A 33 45.95 -17.10 -18.66
C THR A 33 47.45 -17.24 -18.44
N LEU A 34 48.23 -17.14 -19.52
CA LEU A 34 49.69 -17.14 -19.47
C LEU A 34 50.20 -15.70 -19.36
N VAL A 35 51.02 -15.40 -18.35
CA VAL A 35 51.64 -14.08 -18.11
C VAL A 35 53.12 -14.29 -17.84
N GLY A 36 54.00 -13.62 -18.60
CA GLY A 36 55.46 -13.80 -18.51
C GLY A 36 55.92 -15.26 -18.56
N GLY A 37 55.26 -16.10 -19.37
CA GLY A 37 55.54 -17.53 -19.47
C GLY A 37 54.94 -18.43 -18.38
N ASN A 38 54.26 -17.85 -17.37
CA ASN A 38 53.69 -18.57 -16.24
C ASN A 38 52.17 -18.63 -16.34
N GLN A 39 51.58 -19.78 -16.01
CA GLN A 39 50.13 -19.93 -15.90
C GLN A 39 49.64 -19.34 -14.59
N VAL A 40 48.64 -18.45 -14.65
CA VAL A 40 47.97 -17.84 -13.49
C VAL A 40 46.47 -18.14 -13.53
N ASP A 41 45.87 -18.30 -12.34
CA ASP A 41 44.44 -18.62 -12.24
C ASP A 41 43.59 -17.48 -12.83
N LEU A 42 43.81 -16.24 -12.37
CA LEU A 42 43.14 -15.05 -12.91
C LEU A 42 44.14 -13.94 -13.26
N LEU A 43 43.92 -13.30 -14.41
CA LEU A 43 44.49 -12.00 -14.76
C LEU A 43 43.37 -10.96 -14.76
N CYS A 44 43.46 -9.99 -13.84
CA CYS A 44 42.49 -8.93 -13.63
C CYS A 44 43.05 -7.59 -14.11
N GLU A 45 42.42 -6.97 -15.10
CA GLU A 45 42.86 -5.68 -15.67
C GLU A 45 41.80 -4.59 -15.44
N LYS A 46 42.18 -3.43 -14.90
CA LYS A 46 41.28 -2.29 -14.68
C LYS A 46 41.88 -1.00 -15.24
N HIS A 47 41.09 -0.30 -16.06
CA HIS A 47 41.47 1.02 -16.55
C HIS A 47 41.28 2.06 -15.44
N VAL A 48 42.24 2.98 -15.34
CA VAL A 48 42.20 4.08 -14.38
C VAL A 48 42.59 5.34 -15.14
N ASP A 49 41.67 6.32 -15.19
CA ASP A 49 41.88 7.55 -15.95
C ASP A 49 43.14 8.28 -15.47
N GLY A 50 44.00 8.69 -16.41
CA GLY A 50 45.26 9.37 -16.12
C GLY A 50 46.38 8.48 -15.56
N LEU A 51 46.16 7.16 -15.43
CA LEU A 51 47.15 6.20 -14.95
C LEU A 51 47.28 5.00 -15.91
N ASN A 52 48.37 4.25 -15.77
CA ASN A 52 48.51 2.97 -16.46
C ASN A 52 47.46 1.96 -15.95
N PRO A 53 46.98 1.04 -16.81
CA PRO A 53 46.02 0.02 -16.40
C PRO A 53 46.57 -0.80 -15.22
N ALA A 54 45.76 -0.96 -14.18
CA ALA A 54 46.09 -1.86 -13.09
C ALA A 54 45.98 -3.31 -13.61
N LYS A 55 47.06 -4.08 -13.52
CA LYS A 55 47.13 -5.50 -13.91
C LYS A 55 47.47 -6.33 -12.68
N VAL A 56 46.51 -7.08 -12.19
CA VAL A 56 46.66 -7.88 -10.97
C VAL A 56 46.52 -9.36 -11.33
N ILE A 57 47.52 -10.17 -10.96
CA ILE A 57 47.37 -11.62 -11.00
C ILE A 57 46.75 -12.11 -9.70
N VAL A 58 45.82 -13.04 -9.78
CA VAL A 58 45.13 -13.57 -8.60
C VAL A 58 45.20 -15.09 -8.63
N GLU A 59 45.68 -15.65 -7.53
CA GLU A 59 45.84 -17.07 -7.35
C GLU A 59 44.78 -17.59 -6.38
N CYS A 60 43.97 -18.55 -6.83
CA CYS A 60 42.84 -19.10 -6.11
C CYS A 60 43.25 -20.36 -5.34
N LYS A 61 43.15 -20.33 -4.01
CA LYS A 61 43.47 -21.47 -3.13
C LYS A 61 42.24 -21.94 -2.39
N PHE A 62 41.61 -22.98 -2.93
CA PHE A 62 40.48 -23.66 -2.30
C PHE A 62 40.97 -24.86 -1.48
N HIS A 63 40.54 -24.94 -0.22
CA HIS A 63 40.81 -26.07 0.66
C HIS A 63 39.54 -26.57 1.32
N GLU A 64 39.42 -27.90 1.47
CA GLU A 64 38.37 -28.52 2.28
C GLU A 64 38.76 -28.49 3.77
N GLY A 65 37.77 -28.30 4.64
CA GLY A 65 37.98 -28.21 6.09
C GLY A 65 38.71 -26.92 6.53
N ASP A 66 39.39 -26.98 7.68
CA ASP A 66 40.06 -25.82 8.29
C ASP A 66 41.54 -25.68 7.87
N ARG A 67 41.92 -26.30 6.74
CA ARG A 67 43.30 -26.23 6.24
C ARG A 67 43.64 -24.81 5.83
N LEU A 68 44.69 -24.27 6.45
CA LEU A 68 45.22 -22.94 6.17
C LEU A 68 46.14 -22.94 4.96
N VAL A 69 46.14 -21.83 4.22
CA VAL A 69 47.16 -21.53 3.21
C VAL A 69 48.49 -21.28 3.91
N GLY A 70 49.50 -22.05 3.53
CA GLY A 70 50.81 -22.07 4.19
C GLY A 70 51.83 -21.13 3.57
N ILE A 71 52.94 -20.89 4.28
CA ILE A 71 54.02 -19.99 3.82
C ILE A 71 54.63 -20.40 2.47
N ALA A 72 54.69 -21.70 2.17
CA ALA A 72 55.25 -22.20 0.91
C ALA A 72 54.43 -21.72 -0.32
N GLU A 73 53.11 -21.73 -0.22
CA GLU A 73 52.21 -21.26 -1.29
C GLU A 73 52.32 -19.75 -1.47
N VAL A 74 52.42 -19.01 -0.37
CA VAL A 74 52.63 -17.55 -0.41
C VAL A 74 53.99 -17.20 -1.01
N ASN A 75 55.07 -17.86 -0.61
CA ASN A 75 56.40 -17.63 -1.17
C ASN A 75 56.45 -17.94 -2.68
N LYS A 76 55.72 -18.96 -3.13
CA LYS A 76 55.60 -19.26 -4.57
C LYS A 76 54.99 -18.09 -5.35
N LEU A 77 53.91 -17.49 -4.84
CA LEU A 77 53.35 -16.28 -5.46
C LEU A 77 54.32 -15.10 -5.36
N ILE A 78 54.97 -14.89 -4.21
CA ILE A 78 55.92 -13.78 -4.02
C ILE A 78 57.01 -13.82 -5.09
N HIS A 79 57.66 -14.97 -5.29
CA HIS A 79 58.72 -15.11 -6.30
C HIS A 79 58.20 -14.85 -7.72
N LEU A 80 57.02 -15.36 -8.06
CA LEU A 80 56.39 -15.11 -9.35
C LEU A 80 56.08 -13.62 -9.53
N ALA A 81 55.42 -13.01 -8.55
CA ALA A 81 54.97 -11.63 -8.58
C ALA A 81 56.14 -10.66 -8.68
N GLN A 82 57.23 -10.89 -7.94
CA GLN A 82 58.43 -10.06 -8.02
C GLN A 82 59.02 -10.03 -9.43
N ASN A 83 59.16 -11.20 -10.08
CA ASN A 83 59.68 -11.29 -11.43
C ASN A 83 58.81 -10.50 -12.43
N LEU A 84 57.49 -10.68 -12.34
CA LEU A 84 56.54 -10.02 -13.24
C LEU A 84 56.40 -8.52 -12.96
N LEU A 85 56.48 -8.10 -11.70
CA LEU A 85 56.49 -6.68 -11.29
C LEU A 85 57.75 -5.98 -11.82
N SER A 86 58.92 -6.61 -11.69
CA SER A 86 60.17 -6.06 -12.21
C SER A 86 60.20 -5.96 -13.74
N ALA A 87 59.50 -6.86 -14.44
CA ALA A 87 59.32 -6.82 -15.89
C ALA A 87 58.24 -5.81 -16.34
N GLY A 88 57.48 -5.21 -15.41
CA GLY A 88 56.37 -4.31 -15.72
C GLY A 88 55.14 -4.99 -16.34
N GLU A 89 55.07 -6.33 -16.26
CA GLU A 89 53.95 -7.11 -16.81
C GLU A 89 52.68 -7.02 -15.96
N ILE A 90 52.86 -6.81 -14.65
CA ILE A 90 51.79 -6.67 -13.66
C ILE A 90 52.05 -5.45 -12.78
N THR A 91 51.01 -4.98 -12.09
CA THR A 91 51.08 -3.90 -11.09
C THR A 91 50.80 -4.41 -9.67
N GLY A 92 50.37 -5.66 -9.52
CA GLY A 92 50.16 -6.30 -8.21
C GLY A 92 49.78 -7.77 -8.30
N ALA A 93 49.72 -8.45 -7.16
CA ALA A 93 49.34 -9.85 -7.06
C ALA A 93 48.47 -10.13 -5.83
N ALA A 94 47.65 -11.17 -5.85
CA ALA A 94 46.85 -11.59 -4.70
C ALA A 94 46.71 -13.11 -4.58
N ILE A 95 46.63 -13.63 -3.34
CA ILE A 95 46.08 -14.97 -3.07
C ILE A 95 44.69 -14.78 -2.48
N VAL A 96 43.74 -15.56 -3.00
CA VAL A 96 42.36 -15.62 -2.49
C VAL A 96 42.03 -17.02 -2.03
N THR A 97 41.53 -17.14 -0.80
CA THR A 97 41.17 -18.45 -0.21
C THR A 97 39.78 -18.47 0.44
N ASN A 98 39.16 -19.66 0.50
CA ASN A 98 37.93 -19.88 1.26
C ASN A 98 38.17 -20.10 2.76
N THR A 99 39.41 -20.39 3.19
CA THR A 99 39.74 -20.65 4.60
C THR A 99 40.45 -19.46 5.24
N SER A 100 41.73 -19.60 5.59
CA SER A 100 42.57 -18.58 6.22
C SER A 100 44.04 -18.84 5.94
N PHE A 101 44.88 -17.89 6.32
CA PHE A 101 46.33 -17.96 6.17
C PHE A 101 47.01 -18.29 7.50
N SER A 102 48.10 -19.06 7.46
CA SER A 102 48.96 -19.26 8.64
C SER A 102 49.60 -17.94 9.09
N LYS A 103 50.07 -17.86 10.34
CA LYS A 103 50.74 -16.66 10.86
C LYS A 103 52.02 -16.34 10.08
N GLU A 104 52.75 -17.38 9.70
CA GLU A 104 54.00 -17.31 8.93
C GLU A 104 53.72 -16.81 7.51
N ALA A 105 52.65 -17.31 6.88
CA ALA A 105 52.18 -16.86 5.57
C ALA A 105 51.83 -15.35 5.58
N LYS A 106 51.09 -14.89 6.60
CA LYS A 106 50.77 -13.46 6.77
C LYS A 106 52.03 -12.61 6.97
N SER A 107 52.97 -13.08 7.80
CA SER A 107 54.24 -12.39 8.08
C SER A 107 55.18 -12.34 6.86
N ALA A 108 55.13 -13.32 5.97
CA ALA A 108 55.91 -13.31 4.73
C ALA A 108 55.42 -12.24 3.75
N ALA A 109 54.11 -12.07 3.63
CA ALA A 109 53.50 -11.12 2.68
C ALA A 109 53.62 -9.65 3.11
N THR A 110 53.68 -9.33 4.42
CA THR A 110 53.77 -7.94 4.91
C THR A 110 55.01 -7.18 4.41
N LYS A 111 56.04 -7.89 3.94
CA LYS A 111 57.25 -7.30 3.34
C LYS A 111 57.02 -6.78 1.92
N PHE A 112 55.89 -7.10 1.29
CA PHE A 112 55.61 -6.81 -0.12
C PHE A 112 54.28 -6.06 -0.27
N LEU A 113 54.38 -4.73 -0.40
CA LEU A 113 53.22 -3.81 -0.49
C LEU A 113 52.25 -4.11 -1.63
N LEU A 114 52.71 -4.73 -2.72
CA LEU A 114 51.92 -5.03 -3.92
C LEU A 114 51.32 -6.44 -3.93
N ILE A 115 51.44 -7.18 -2.82
CA ILE A 115 50.95 -8.55 -2.69
C ILE A 115 49.89 -8.61 -1.59
N ALA A 116 48.66 -8.95 -1.97
CA ALA A 116 47.53 -9.06 -1.05
C ALA A 116 47.22 -10.52 -0.68
N LEU A 117 46.97 -10.78 0.60
CA LEU A 117 46.38 -12.04 1.06
C LEU A 117 44.95 -11.74 1.49
N LYS A 118 43.97 -12.33 0.80
CA LYS A 118 42.56 -12.10 1.06
C LYS A 118 41.82 -13.42 1.23
N THR A 119 40.92 -13.50 2.19
CA THR A 119 39.86 -14.50 2.16
C THR A 119 38.75 -14.02 1.22
N VAL A 120 37.88 -14.94 0.79
CA VAL A 120 36.66 -14.56 0.07
C VAL A 120 35.80 -13.61 0.90
N ALA A 121 35.73 -13.81 2.23
CA ALA A 121 35.00 -12.91 3.10
C ALA A 121 35.61 -11.50 3.11
N ASP A 122 36.95 -11.38 3.06
CA ASP A 122 37.64 -10.09 2.97
C ASP A 122 37.32 -9.38 1.64
N LEU A 123 37.38 -10.09 0.51
CA LEU A 123 37.02 -9.50 -0.80
C LEU A 123 35.57 -9.07 -0.87
N GLU A 124 34.65 -9.87 -0.32
CA GLU A 124 33.24 -9.48 -0.24
C GLU A 124 33.04 -8.28 0.68
N SER A 125 33.80 -8.17 1.78
CA SER A 125 33.76 -7.01 2.67
C SER A 125 34.27 -5.75 1.96
N ASP A 126 35.40 -5.84 1.26
CA ASP A 126 35.98 -4.75 0.48
C ASP A 126 35.03 -4.26 -0.63
N LEU A 127 34.24 -5.17 -1.22
CA LEU A 127 33.28 -4.85 -2.29
C LEU A 127 32.06 -4.06 -1.76
N PHE A 128 31.76 -4.19 -0.47
CA PHE A 128 30.55 -3.70 0.19
C PHE A 128 30.87 -2.94 1.49
N ASP A 129 31.94 -2.17 1.50
CA ASP A 129 32.28 -1.34 2.65
C ASP A 129 31.40 -0.08 2.69
N PHE A 130 30.27 -0.19 3.36
CA PHE A 130 29.38 0.93 3.66
C PHE A 130 29.70 1.57 5.02
N SER A 131 30.82 1.23 5.66
CA SER A 131 31.08 1.63 7.06
C SER A 131 31.08 3.15 7.22
N HIS A 132 31.63 3.90 6.27
CA HIS A 132 31.55 5.36 6.31
C HIS A 132 30.10 5.86 6.21
N LEU A 133 29.32 5.37 5.25
CA LEU A 133 27.91 5.75 5.07
C LEU A 133 27.08 5.43 6.33
N TYR A 134 27.29 4.25 6.92
CA TYR A 134 26.62 3.84 8.14
C TYR A 134 27.05 4.66 9.34
N ALA A 135 28.34 4.96 9.49
CA ALA A 135 28.83 5.81 10.57
C ALA A 135 28.21 7.21 10.49
N THR A 136 28.17 7.82 9.31
CA THR A 136 27.49 9.10 9.08
C THR A 136 26.01 9.01 9.40
N SER A 137 25.30 8.00 8.87
CA SER A 137 23.86 7.86 9.09
C SER A 137 23.49 7.62 10.56
N VAL A 138 24.30 6.82 11.27
CA VAL A 138 24.13 6.54 12.70
C VAL A 138 24.36 7.81 13.51
N PHE A 139 25.43 8.54 13.20
CA PHE A 139 25.75 9.81 13.84
C PHE A 139 24.65 10.85 13.62
N ASP A 140 24.14 10.98 12.39
CA ASP A 140 23.09 11.93 12.06
C ASP A 140 21.78 11.59 12.79
N TYR A 141 21.38 10.31 12.80
CA TYR A 141 20.17 9.87 13.50
C TYR A 141 20.25 10.10 15.02
N GLU A 142 21.38 9.77 15.66
CA GLU A 142 21.58 9.96 17.11
C GLU A 142 21.54 11.43 17.54
N ARG A 143 21.66 12.37 16.59
CA ARG A 143 21.53 13.82 16.83
C ARG A 143 20.13 14.36 16.56
N GLU A 144 19.30 13.62 15.84
CA GLU A 144 17.90 14.01 15.66
C GLU A 144 17.13 13.84 16.99
N GLU A 145 16.26 14.79 17.32
CA GLU A 145 15.39 14.76 18.51
C GLU A 145 14.57 13.47 18.59
N ILE A 146 14.17 12.94 17.42
CA ILE A 146 13.37 11.72 17.31
C ILE A 146 14.07 10.50 17.89
N SER A 147 15.41 10.45 17.92
CA SER A 147 16.15 9.32 18.50
C SER A 147 15.90 9.16 20.01
N GLN A 148 15.55 10.25 20.69
CA GLN A 148 15.29 10.27 22.13
C GLN A 148 13.80 10.11 22.44
N THR A 149 12.94 10.53 21.52
CA THR A 149 11.47 10.50 21.69
C THR A 149 10.78 9.32 20.98
N TYR A 150 11.53 8.49 20.23
CA TYR A 150 10.97 7.36 19.52
C TYR A 150 10.26 6.36 20.44
N VAL A 151 9.02 6.02 20.10
CA VAL A 151 8.19 5.00 20.78
C VAL A 151 7.92 3.87 19.79
N SER A 152 8.03 2.62 20.25
CA SER A 152 7.79 1.44 19.41
C SER A 152 6.35 1.41 18.92
N MET A 153 6.19 1.23 17.61
CA MET A 153 4.88 1.20 16.96
C MET A 153 4.15 -0.13 17.21
N SER A 154 2.82 -0.05 17.27
CA SER A 154 1.91 -1.19 17.25
C SER A 154 1.27 -1.30 15.86
N GLY A 155 0.73 -2.47 15.51
CA GLY A 155 0.04 -2.65 14.24
C GLY A 155 -0.51 -4.04 14.00
N LYS A 156 -1.13 -4.22 12.85
CA LYS A 156 -1.80 -5.46 12.43
C LYS A 156 -1.12 -6.06 11.20
N ILE A 157 -0.78 -7.33 11.31
CA ILE A 157 -0.09 -8.09 10.26
C ILE A 157 -1.12 -8.84 9.43
N HIS A 158 -1.06 -8.69 8.11
CA HIS A 158 -1.99 -9.30 7.17
C HIS A 158 -1.25 -10.09 6.07
N ASP A 159 -1.95 -11.06 5.50
CA ASP A 159 -1.51 -11.78 4.30
C ASP A 159 -1.76 -10.95 3.02
N LEU A 160 -1.34 -11.48 1.86
CA LEU A 160 -1.60 -10.87 0.55
C LEU A 160 -3.11 -10.74 0.23
N SER A 161 -3.96 -11.55 0.87
CA SER A 161 -5.41 -11.47 0.74
C SER A 161 -6.03 -10.46 1.72
N LEU A 162 -5.20 -9.69 2.44
CA LEU A 162 -5.57 -8.73 3.48
C LEU A 162 -6.39 -9.35 4.61
N ARG A 163 -6.15 -10.64 4.89
CA ARG A 163 -6.67 -11.29 6.08
C ARG A 163 -5.72 -11.05 7.24
N LEU A 164 -6.27 -10.62 8.37
CA LEU A 164 -5.53 -10.46 9.61
C LEU A 164 -4.89 -11.80 10.00
N ILE A 165 -3.58 -11.81 10.14
CA ILE A 165 -2.80 -12.93 10.67
C ILE A 165 -2.71 -12.78 12.18
N GLU A 166 -2.17 -11.65 12.64
CA GLU A 166 -1.96 -11.38 14.07
C GLU A 166 -1.76 -9.88 14.33
N PRO A 167 -2.16 -9.36 15.50
CA PRO A 167 -1.74 -8.05 15.98
C PRO A 167 -0.31 -8.10 16.55
N ALA A 168 0.40 -6.98 16.52
CA ALA A 168 1.76 -6.83 17.04
C ALA A 168 1.88 -5.53 17.86
N LYS A 169 2.18 -5.65 19.16
CA LYS A 169 2.41 -4.50 20.04
C LYS A 169 3.77 -3.83 19.82
N LEU A 170 4.80 -4.62 19.51
CA LEU A 170 6.17 -4.18 19.26
C LEU A 170 6.54 -4.49 17.80
N LEU A 171 5.90 -3.77 16.89
CA LEU A 171 5.97 -4.05 15.46
C LEU A 171 7.38 -3.83 14.89
N ASP A 172 8.11 -2.85 15.41
CA ASP A 172 9.51 -2.59 15.08
C ASP A 172 10.38 -3.84 15.30
N GLN A 173 10.23 -4.53 16.43
CA GLN A 173 10.96 -5.76 16.72
C GLN A 173 10.55 -6.91 15.78
N VAL A 174 9.26 -7.02 15.47
CA VAL A 174 8.76 -8.04 14.52
C VAL A 174 9.35 -7.82 13.14
N LEU A 175 9.38 -6.57 12.66
CA LEU A 175 9.98 -6.18 11.39
C LEU A 175 11.49 -6.44 11.40
N LEU A 176 12.21 -6.03 12.44
CA LEU A 176 13.66 -6.23 12.53
C LEU A 176 14.04 -7.71 12.47
N ARG A 177 13.32 -8.59 13.20
CA ARG A 177 13.52 -10.05 13.14
C ARG A 177 13.23 -10.61 11.75
N ARG A 178 12.22 -10.07 11.06
CA ARG A 178 11.88 -10.49 9.70
C ARG A 178 12.94 -10.05 8.68
N LEU A 179 13.40 -8.81 8.75
CA LEU A 179 14.37 -8.22 7.83
C LEU A 179 15.78 -8.80 7.99
N THR A 180 16.12 -9.30 9.18
CA THR A 180 17.40 -9.96 9.46
C THR A 180 17.39 -11.46 9.13
N ASN A 181 16.23 -12.08 8.87
CA ASN A 181 16.10 -13.50 8.54
C ASN A 181 16.67 -13.83 7.15
N SER A 182 17.47 -14.88 7.01
CA SER A 182 18.14 -15.30 5.77
C SER A 182 17.24 -15.61 4.56
N LYS A 183 15.92 -15.78 4.76
CA LYS A 183 14.93 -15.95 3.68
C LYS A 183 14.62 -14.63 2.97
N PRO A 184 14.19 -14.67 1.69
CA PRO A 184 13.67 -13.49 1.04
C PRO A 184 12.38 -13.05 1.73
N THR A 185 12.21 -11.74 1.95
CA THR A 185 10.99 -11.21 2.56
C THR A 185 10.56 -9.93 1.89
N LEU A 186 9.25 -9.74 1.75
CA LEU A 186 8.64 -8.47 1.40
C LEU A 186 7.72 -8.02 2.54
N SER A 187 7.99 -6.83 3.07
CA SER A 187 7.22 -6.21 4.13
C SER A 187 6.65 -4.89 3.60
N ILE A 188 5.32 -4.73 3.64
CA ILE A 188 4.67 -3.51 3.16
C ILE A 188 4.01 -2.83 4.34
N ILE A 189 4.42 -1.60 4.64
CA ILE A 189 3.95 -0.82 5.77
C ILE A 189 2.95 0.22 5.26
N LEU A 190 1.70 0.08 5.69
CA LEU A 190 0.59 0.94 5.34
C LEU A 190 0.13 1.73 6.57
N ALA A 191 0.06 3.04 6.45
CA ALA A 191 -0.49 3.91 7.49
C ALA A 191 -0.83 5.29 6.93
N ASP A 192 -1.70 6.02 7.62
CA ASP A 192 -2.05 7.38 7.23
C ASP A 192 -0.91 8.38 7.47
N PHE A 193 -1.14 9.64 7.08
CA PHE A 193 -0.18 10.71 7.31
C PHE A 193 0.04 10.93 8.81
N GLY A 194 1.29 11.25 9.18
CA GLY A 194 1.65 11.51 10.57
C GLY A 194 1.69 10.27 11.49
N ALA A 195 1.42 9.06 10.96
CA ALA A 195 1.47 7.80 11.70
C ALA A 195 2.90 7.26 11.96
N GLY A 196 3.95 7.94 11.48
CA GLY A 196 5.34 7.56 11.78
C GLY A 196 5.98 6.53 10.84
N LYS A 197 5.45 6.32 9.62
CA LYS A 197 6.04 5.38 8.62
C LYS A 197 7.53 5.62 8.38
N SER A 198 7.88 6.82 7.93
CA SER A 198 9.28 7.19 7.65
C SER A 198 10.15 7.10 8.89
N THR A 199 9.62 7.49 10.06
CA THR A 199 10.31 7.39 11.34
C THR A 199 10.64 5.93 11.70
N LEU A 200 9.66 5.03 11.56
CA LEU A 200 9.86 3.59 11.77
C LEU A 200 10.91 3.02 10.81
N LEU A 201 10.86 3.37 9.51
CA LEU A 201 11.87 2.91 8.54
C LEU A 201 13.27 3.44 8.88
N LYS A 202 13.39 4.70 9.30
CA LYS A 202 14.67 5.30 9.73
C LYS A 202 15.23 4.66 11.00
N ASP A 203 14.40 4.39 12.00
CA ASP A 203 14.81 3.69 13.22
C ASP A 203 15.29 2.27 12.91
N LEU A 204 14.56 1.53 12.07
CA LEU A 204 14.97 0.20 11.62
C LEU A 204 16.29 0.24 10.85
N TYR A 205 16.45 1.20 9.93
CA TYR A 205 17.69 1.42 9.19
C TYR A 205 18.85 1.74 10.14
N TYR A 206 18.66 2.64 11.11
CA TYR A 206 19.62 2.99 12.15
C TYR A 206 20.10 1.76 12.92
N ARG A 207 19.17 0.95 13.45
CA ARG A 207 19.49 -0.26 14.22
C ARG A 207 20.27 -1.27 13.37
N MET A 208 19.90 -1.44 12.10
CA MET A 208 20.60 -2.33 11.18
C MET A 208 21.98 -1.79 10.79
N ALA A 209 22.12 -0.48 10.54
CA ALA A 209 23.38 0.16 10.22
C ALA A 209 24.38 0.04 11.38
N LYS A 210 23.91 0.27 12.61
CA LYS A 210 24.69 0.08 13.84
C LYS A 210 25.16 -1.37 14.01
N SER A 211 24.27 -2.33 13.76
CA SER A 211 24.62 -3.76 13.75
C SER A 211 25.64 -4.09 12.67
N ALA A 212 25.53 -3.49 11.48
CA ALA A 212 26.44 -3.71 10.36
C ALA A 212 27.83 -3.09 10.57
N LEU A 213 27.93 -2.03 11.37
CA LEU A 213 29.22 -1.47 11.82
C LEU A 213 29.93 -2.38 12.82
N SER A 214 29.17 -3.02 13.73
CA SER A 214 29.74 -3.92 14.75
C SER A 214 30.04 -5.32 14.24
N ASP A 215 29.23 -5.84 13.31
CA ASP A 215 29.35 -7.18 12.76
C ASP A 215 29.20 -7.17 11.23
N PRO A 216 30.31 -7.32 10.48
CA PRO A 216 30.31 -7.38 9.02
C PRO A 216 29.51 -8.55 8.42
N SER A 217 29.15 -9.56 9.21
CA SER A 217 28.36 -10.72 8.76
C SER A 217 26.86 -10.43 8.69
N THR A 218 26.41 -9.34 9.31
CA THR A 218 25.00 -8.93 9.30
C THR A 218 24.59 -8.36 7.95
N ARG A 219 23.29 -8.31 7.70
CA ARG A 219 22.79 -7.74 6.46
C ARG A 219 23.02 -6.23 6.40
N ARG A 220 23.44 -5.77 5.23
CA ARG A 220 23.74 -4.40 4.85
C ARG A 220 22.44 -3.68 4.44
N PRO A 221 21.94 -2.72 5.24
CA PRO A 221 20.76 -1.95 4.85
C PRO A 221 21.11 -0.91 3.77
N VAL A 222 20.17 -0.64 2.88
CA VAL A 222 20.22 0.41 1.84
C VAL A 222 18.91 1.18 1.92
N PHE A 223 19.00 2.51 2.05
CA PHE A 223 17.84 3.39 2.20
C PHE A 223 17.58 4.17 0.92
N LEU A 224 16.35 4.11 0.43
CA LEU A 224 15.88 4.70 -0.82
C LEU A 224 14.65 5.55 -0.53
N GLU A 225 14.80 6.86 -0.61
CA GLU A 225 13.67 7.80 -0.55
C GLU A 225 13.01 7.90 -1.93
N LEU A 226 11.85 7.27 -2.11
CA LEU A 226 11.18 7.16 -3.41
C LEU A 226 10.71 8.50 -3.97
N LYS A 227 10.51 9.50 -3.12
CA LYS A 227 10.26 10.89 -3.51
C LYS A 227 11.35 11.49 -4.39
N ASN A 228 12.55 10.89 -4.42
CA ASN A 228 13.68 11.32 -5.24
C ASN A 228 13.74 10.57 -6.58
N PHE A 229 12.82 9.65 -6.88
CA PHE A 229 12.87 8.84 -8.10
C PHE A 229 12.84 9.67 -9.40
N HIS A 230 12.10 10.78 -9.43
CA HIS A 230 11.96 11.65 -10.59
C HIS A 230 13.24 12.40 -10.98
N LEU A 231 14.26 12.41 -10.12
CA LEU A 231 15.59 12.94 -10.43
C LEU A 231 16.32 12.09 -11.47
N TYR A 232 15.85 10.87 -11.69
CA TYR A 232 16.53 9.87 -12.46
C TYR A 232 15.68 9.48 -13.68
N SER A 233 16.36 9.17 -14.78
CA SER A 233 15.70 8.78 -16.02
C SER A 233 15.06 7.39 -15.95
N ASP A 234 15.55 6.54 -15.05
CA ASP A 234 15.05 5.19 -14.80
C ASP A 234 15.41 4.69 -13.39
N ILE A 235 14.80 3.54 -13.04
CA ILE A 235 15.01 2.86 -11.75
C ILE A 235 16.45 2.40 -11.54
N HIS A 236 17.19 2.08 -12.60
CA HIS A 236 18.59 1.64 -12.48
C HIS A 236 19.49 2.78 -12.05
N SER A 237 19.30 3.96 -12.64
CA SER A 237 20.01 5.18 -12.30
C SER A 237 19.69 5.63 -10.87
N PHE A 238 18.43 5.51 -10.45
CA PHE A 238 18.00 5.80 -9.08
C PHE A 238 18.65 4.87 -8.05
N PHE A 239 18.61 3.56 -8.27
CA PHE A 239 19.27 2.59 -7.38
C PHE A 239 20.80 2.72 -7.41
N HIS A 240 21.38 3.09 -8.55
CA HIS A 240 22.82 3.34 -8.67
C HIS A 240 23.25 4.50 -7.79
N ALA A 241 22.53 5.61 -7.84
CA ALA A 241 22.85 6.80 -7.04
C ALA A 241 22.70 6.60 -5.53
N ALA A 242 21.88 5.63 -5.10
CA ALA A 242 21.72 5.28 -3.69
C ALA A 242 22.86 4.42 -3.13
N LEU A 243 23.77 3.94 -3.98
CA LEU A 243 24.95 3.17 -3.59
C LEU A 243 26.19 4.10 -3.61
N PRO A 244 27.13 3.98 -2.65
CA PRO A 244 28.22 4.94 -2.46
C PRO A 244 29.11 5.22 -3.69
N GLY A 245 29.62 6.45 -3.74
CA GLY A 245 30.25 7.10 -4.89
C GLY A 245 31.64 6.63 -5.35
N ASP A 246 32.25 5.62 -4.73
CA ASP A 246 33.49 5.00 -5.23
C ASP A 246 33.23 3.82 -6.18
N LEU A 247 31.96 3.47 -6.39
CA LEU A 247 31.59 2.50 -7.41
C LEU A 247 31.63 3.17 -8.80
N PRO A 248 32.29 2.58 -9.81
CA PRO A 248 32.27 3.11 -11.17
C PRO A 248 30.85 3.44 -11.61
N ARG A 249 30.70 4.61 -12.26
CA ARG A 249 29.44 5.17 -12.78
C ARG A 249 28.64 4.22 -13.68
N SER A 250 29.25 3.10 -14.11
CA SER A 250 28.55 1.93 -14.63
C SER A 250 28.62 0.79 -13.61
N MET A 251 27.53 0.50 -12.90
CA MET A 251 27.39 -0.81 -12.28
C MET A 251 27.31 -1.84 -13.42
N SER A 252 28.31 -2.73 -13.54
CA SER A 252 28.18 -3.86 -14.46
C SER A 252 26.98 -4.70 -14.02
N GLN A 253 26.17 -5.19 -14.97
CA GLN A 253 25.05 -6.10 -14.67
C GLN A 253 25.49 -7.27 -13.78
N THR A 254 26.76 -7.68 -13.89
CA THR A 254 27.43 -8.68 -13.06
C THR A 254 27.43 -8.32 -11.57
N ARG A 255 27.77 -7.07 -11.21
CA ARG A 255 27.76 -6.60 -9.81
C ARG A 255 26.35 -6.50 -9.26
N LEU A 256 25.38 -6.03 -10.05
CA LEU A 256 23.96 -6.00 -9.67
C LEU A 256 23.42 -7.41 -9.40
N ASN A 257 23.72 -8.36 -10.28
CA ASN A 257 23.35 -9.77 -10.09
C ASN A 257 24.00 -10.34 -8.84
N PHE A 258 25.28 -10.03 -8.59
CA PHE A 258 25.96 -10.43 -7.37
C PHE A 258 25.27 -9.88 -6.11
N LEU A 259 24.94 -8.59 -6.07
CA LEU A 259 24.22 -7.95 -4.96
C LEU A 259 22.92 -8.70 -4.64
N ARG A 260 22.14 -9.01 -5.68
CA ARG A 260 20.88 -9.74 -5.61
C ARG A 260 21.06 -11.15 -5.07
N GLU A 261 22.00 -11.92 -5.62
CA GLU A 261 22.23 -13.32 -5.26
C GLU A 261 22.96 -13.49 -3.92
N SER A 262 23.60 -12.42 -3.42
CA SER A 262 24.35 -12.45 -2.16
C SER A 262 23.45 -12.77 -0.96
N GLY A 263 22.23 -12.21 -0.92
CA GLY A 263 21.34 -12.25 0.24
C GLY A 263 21.79 -11.35 1.41
N ARG A 264 22.80 -10.52 1.18
CA ARG A 264 23.39 -9.64 2.20
C ARG A 264 22.66 -8.31 2.35
N PHE A 265 21.77 -7.93 1.44
CA PHE A 265 21.18 -6.60 1.40
C PHE A 265 19.73 -6.57 1.90
N VAL A 266 19.38 -5.48 2.59
CA VAL A 266 18.01 -5.11 2.90
C VAL A 266 17.69 -3.75 2.30
N PHE A 267 16.66 -3.67 1.46
CA PHE A 267 16.26 -2.40 0.84
C PHE A 267 15.08 -1.79 1.58
N PHE A 268 15.25 -0.54 2.02
CA PHE A 268 14.23 0.30 2.61
C PHE A 268 13.74 1.28 1.54
N LEU A 269 12.49 1.14 1.13
CA LEU A 269 11.84 1.96 0.11
C LEU A 269 10.80 2.84 0.82
N ASP A 270 11.15 4.09 1.10
CA ASP A 270 10.28 5.01 1.86
C ASP A 270 9.48 5.92 0.91
N GLY A 271 8.17 6.00 1.13
CA GLY A 271 7.27 6.96 0.49
C GLY A 271 6.81 6.56 -0.91
N PHE A 272 6.25 5.36 -1.09
CA PHE A 272 5.74 4.95 -2.41
C PHE A 272 4.60 5.86 -2.92
N ASP A 273 3.83 6.45 -2.00
CA ASP A 273 2.81 7.47 -2.29
C ASP A 273 3.38 8.85 -2.65
N GLU A 274 4.71 9.00 -2.66
CA GLU A 274 5.44 10.21 -3.06
C GLU A 274 6.04 10.10 -4.48
N LEU A 275 5.77 9.01 -5.19
CA LEU A 275 6.15 8.83 -6.60
C LEU A 275 5.33 9.73 -7.52
N ARG A 276 6.01 10.38 -8.46
CA ARG A 276 5.40 11.23 -9.50
C ARG A 276 5.02 10.41 -10.71
N LEU A 277 3.75 10.04 -10.82
CA LEU A 277 3.29 9.15 -11.89
C LEU A 277 2.13 9.80 -12.69
N PRO A 278 2.29 9.98 -14.02
CA PRO A 278 1.26 10.55 -14.90
C PRO A 278 -0.06 9.75 -14.91
N ASP A 279 0.03 8.42 -15.07
CA ASP A 279 -1.09 7.49 -15.07
C ASP A 279 -1.08 6.66 -13.79
N PHE A 280 -1.84 7.14 -12.80
CA PHE A 280 -1.89 6.63 -11.43
C PHE A 280 -1.81 5.09 -11.32
N GLU A 281 -2.72 4.32 -11.91
CA GLU A 281 -2.74 2.86 -11.68
C GLU A 281 -1.69 2.08 -12.50
N VAL A 282 -1.51 2.41 -13.77
CA VAL A 282 -0.63 1.69 -14.72
C VAL A 282 0.84 1.98 -14.40
N ASP A 283 1.18 3.24 -14.18
CA ASP A 283 2.54 3.62 -13.85
C ASP A 283 2.94 3.13 -12.44
N ARG A 284 2.00 3.10 -11.47
CA ARG A 284 2.26 2.51 -10.13
C ARG A 284 2.68 1.06 -10.27
N ALA A 285 1.90 0.27 -10.99
CA ALA A 285 2.18 -1.13 -11.24
C ALA A 285 3.51 -1.32 -11.99
N ARG A 286 3.83 -0.43 -12.95
CA ARG A 286 5.12 -0.46 -13.66
C ARG A 286 6.30 -0.25 -12.72
N VAL A 287 6.29 0.81 -11.90
CA VAL A 287 7.39 1.10 -10.96
C VAL A 287 7.54 -0.02 -9.93
N PHE A 288 6.44 -0.58 -9.43
CA PHE A 288 6.48 -1.78 -8.59
C PHE A 288 7.21 -2.93 -9.29
N ILE A 289 6.89 -3.23 -10.54
CA ILE A 289 7.54 -4.29 -11.32
C ILE A 289 9.01 -3.95 -11.65
N GLU A 290 9.37 -2.69 -11.83
CA GLU A 290 10.75 -2.26 -12.07
C GLU A 290 11.63 -2.44 -10.81
N ILE A 291 11.11 -2.09 -9.62
CA ILE A 291 11.78 -2.34 -8.32
C ILE A 291 12.10 -3.84 -8.13
N ARG A 292 11.26 -4.71 -8.70
CA ARG A 292 11.44 -6.17 -8.68
C ARG A 292 12.80 -6.62 -9.23
N GLU A 293 13.35 -5.90 -10.20
CA GLU A 293 14.61 -6.27 -10.83
C GLU A 293 15.81 -6.17 -9.89
N PHE A 294 15.68 -5.46 -8.77
CA PHE A 294 16.72 -5.34 -7.74
C PHE A 294 16.55 -6.37 -6.62
N ILE A 295 15.52 -7.21 -6.69
CA ILE A 295 15.21 -8.22 -5.68
C ILE A 295 15.83 -9.54 -6.11
N GLY A 296 16.73 -10.07 -5.28
CA GLY A 296 17.30 -11.40 -5.46
C GLY A 296 16.66 -12.45 -4.55
N GLU A 297 17.10 -13.70 -4.67
CA GLU A 297 16.43 -14.83 -4.00
C GLU A 297 16.53 -14.85 -2.48
N LYS A 298 17.36 -14.00 -1.92
CA LYS A 298 17.62 -13.91 -0.47
C LYS A 298 17.51 -12.47 0.03
N SER A 299 16.98 -11.55 -0.77
CA SER A 299 16.84 -10.13 -0.42
C SER A 299 15.66 -9.89 0.51
N ALA A 300 15.81 -9.00 1.48
CA ALA A 300 14.70 -8.49 2.28
C ALA A 300 14.36 -7.06 1.87
N ILE A 301 13.07 -6.76 1.81
CA ILE A 301 12.59 -5.45 1.35
C ILE A 301 11.49 -4.99 2.29
N VAL A 302 11.57 -3.72 2.65
CA VAL A 302 10.50 -3.00 3.31
C VAL A 302 10.08 -1.81 2.47
N LEU A 303 8.78 -1.68 2.23
CA LEU A 303 8.17 -0.61 1.47
C LEU A 303 7.17 0.12 2.36
N SER A 304 7.23 1.45 2.42
CA SER A 304 6.20 2.26 3.07
C SER A 304 5.26 2.92 2.06
N CYS A 305 3.98 3.00 2.37
CA CYS A 305 2.97 3.66 1.53
C CYS A 305 1.77 4.13 2.38
N ARG A 306 1.00 5.10 1.88
CA ARG A 306 -0.34 5.38 2.41
C ARG A 306 -1.37 4.38 1.87
N PRO A 307 -2.35 3.94 2.68
CA PRO A 307 -3.47 3.13 2.19
C PRO A 307 -4.25 3.84 1.07
N THR A 308 -4.49 5.16 1.25
CA THR A 308 -5.23 6.04 0.33
C THR A 308 -4.59 6.21 -1.04
N TYR A 309 -3.32 5.82 -1.20
CA TYR A 309 -2.64 5.87 -2.49
C TYR A 309 -3.19 4.84 -3.49
N PHE A 310 -3.74 3.75 -2.97
CA PHE A 310 -4.54 2.81 -3.73
C PHE A 310 -6.00 3.17 -3.56
N ALA A 311 -6.71 3.24 -4.67
CA ALA A 311 -8.08 3.68 -4.69
C ALA A 311 -9.02 2.64 -4.06
N THR A 312 -8.66 1.35 -4.14
CA THR A 312 -9.38 0.23 -3.53
C THR A 312 -8.46 -0.84 -2.97
N GLU A 313 -9.00 -1.67 -2.08
CA GLU A 313 -8.34 -2.88 -1.60
C GLU A 313 -8.01 -3.83 -2.77
N ALA A 314 -8.91 -3.89 -3.77
CA ALA A 314 -8.72 -4.67 -4.98
C ALA A 314 -7.52 -4.19 -5.82
N GLU A 315 -7.35 -2.87 -5.98
CA GLU A 315 -6.18 -2.30 -6.67
C GLU A 315 -4.90 -2.69 -5.94
N LEU A 316 -4.85 -2.49 -4.62
CA LEU A 316 -3.70 -2.87 -3.80
C LEU A 316 -3.36 -4.36 -4.01
N LYS A 317 -4.33 -5.26 -3.83
CA LYS A 317 -4.11 -6.72 -4.06
C LYS A 317 -3.61 -7.02 -5.46
N ARG A 318 -4.13 -6.33 -6.49
CA ARG A 318 -3.72 -6.54 -7.88
C ARG A 318 -2.27 -6.11 -8.10
N VAL A 319 -1.90 -4.90 -7.67
CA VAL A 319 -0.53 -4.39 -7.76
C VAL A 319 0.44 -5.30 -7.01
N LEU A 320 0.08 -5.76 -5.82
CA LEU A 320 0.91 -6.67 -5.04
C LEU A 320 1.04 -8.07 -5.66
N ARG A 321 -0.02 -8.59 -6.28
CA ARG A 321 0.04 -9.85 -7.04
C ARG A 321 0.93 -9.72 -8.27
N GLU A 322 0.77 -8.64 -9.02
CA GLU A 322 1.59 -8.34 -10.20
C GLU A 322 3.06 -8.14 -9.85
N PHE A 323 3.35 -7.60 -8.67
CA PHE A 323 4.70 -7.53 -8.13
C PHE A 323 5.32 -8.92 -7.91
N ILE A 324 4.58 -9.85 -7.27
CA ILE A 324 5.05 -11.22 -7.00
C ILE A 324 5.18 -12.03 -8.28
N GLU A 325 4.12 -12.04 -9.08
CA GLU A 325 3.97 -12.84 -10.28
C GLU A 325 3.32 -12.00 -11.39
N PRO A 326 4.13 -11.27 -12.19
CA PRO A 326 3.63 -10.46 -13.28
C PRO A 326 2.96 -11.37 -14.34
N SER A 327 1.68 -11.14 -14.63
CA SER A 327 1.00 -11.86 -15.70
C SER A 327 1.44 -11.33 -17.07
N GLN A 328 1.44 -12.18 -18.12
CA GLN A 328 1.74 -11.71 -19.48
C GLN A 328 0.74 -10.63 -19.95
N GLN A 329 -0.52 -10.71 -19.50
CA GLN A 329 -1.51 -9.68 -19.78
C GLN A 329 -1.19 -8.36 -19.06
N ALA A 330 -0.75 -8.39 -17.80
CA ALA A 330 -0.33 -7.20 -17.07
C ALA A 330 0.87 -6.52 -17.77
N LEU A 331 1.92 -7.28 -18.08
CA LEU A 331 3.08 -6.76 -18.81
C LEU A 331 2.70 -6.19 -20.19
N SER A 332 1.77 -6.83 -20.90
CA SER A 332 1.28 -6.31 -22.19
C SER A 332 0.43 -5.05 -22.07
N ARG A 333 -0.27 -4.84 -20.94
CA ARG A 333 -1.00 -3.60 -20.65
C ARG A 333 -0.03 -2.47 -20.26
N LEU A 334 0.97 -2.76 -19.44
CA LEU A 334 1.89 -1.79 -18.86
C LEU A 334 2.87 -1.17 -19.86
N TYR A 335 3.35 -1.93 -20.84
CA TYR A 335 4.35 -1.46 -21.80
C TYR A 335 3.77 -1.08 -23.17
N GLY A 336 2.48 -1.31 -23.44
CA GLY A 336 1.82 -0.99 -24.71
C GLY A 336 2.27 -1.88 -25.88
N ARG A 337 1.48 -1.98 -26.96
CA ARG A 337 1.76 -2.94 -28.04
C ARG A 337 3.04 -2.65 -28.86
N SER A 338 3.57 -1.43 -28.83
CA SER A 338 4.58 -0.93 -29.78
C SER A 338 5.88 -0.40 -29.14
N ASN A 339 6.11 -0.61 -27.84
CA ASN A 339 7.25 -0.03 -27.12
C ASN A 339 8.51 -0.91 -27.25
N PRO A 340 9.71 -0.38 -27.59
CA PRO A 340 10.96 -1.15 -27.62
C PRO A 340 11.28 -1.86 -26.28
N ARG A 341 10.83 -1.30 -25.15
CA ARG A 341 10.94 -1.94 -23.82
C ARG A 341 10.06 -3.19 -23.68
N ARG A 342 8.98 -3.32 -24.47
CA ARG A 342 8.21 -4.55 -24.59
C ARG A 342 9.01 -5.65 -25.26
N ASP A 343 9.80 -5.33 -26.29
CA ASP A 343 10.68 -6.33 -26.91
C ASP A 343 11.81 -6.72 -25.98
N LEU A 344 12.36 -5.79 -25.18
CA LEU A 344 13.32 -6.13 -24.12
C LEU A 344 12.68 -7.00 -23.02
N ALA A 345 11.51 -6.63 -22.50
CA ALA A 345 10.78 -7.40 -21.50
C ALA A 345 10.34 -8.78 -22.02
N ASN A 346 9.85 -8.84 -23.27
CA ASN A 346 9.51 -10.10 -23.94
C ASN A 346 10.75 -10.93 -24.29
N ASN A 347 11.88 -10.33 -24.63
CA ASN A 347 13.15 -11.03 -24.86
C ASN A 347 13.75 -11.55 -23.55
N LEU A 348 13.60 -10.82 -22.44
CA LEU A 348 13.92 -11.32 -21.09
C LEU A 348 13.01 -12.50 -20.72
N LEU A 349 11.70 -12.40 -20.97
CA LEU A 349 10.74 -13.50 -20.76
C LEU A 349 11.02 -14.72 -21.66
N ARG A 350 11.48 -14.50 -22.90
CA ARG A 350 11.82 -15.55 -23.88
C ARG A 350 13.16 -16.22 -23.58
N LYS A 351 14.17 -15.49 -23.11
CA LYS A 351 15.49 -16.05 -22.75
C LYS A 351 15.48 -16.78 -21.40
N VAL A 352 14.56 -16.43 -20.48
CA VAL A 352 14.54 -17.00 -19.11
C VAL A 352 13.51 -18.13 -18.92
N GLY A 353 12.53 -18.30 -19.82
CA GLY A 353 11.55 -19.38 -19.71
C GLY A 353 10.60 -19.20 -18.54
N LYS A 354 9.39 -18.69 -18.82
CA LYS A 354 8.38 -18.16 -17.87
C LYS A 354 8.85 -16.87 -17.17
N PRO A 355 7.94 -15.95 -16.79
CA PRO A 355 8.32 -14.87 -15.89
C PRO A 355 8.96 -15.52 -14.67
N ALA A 356 10.23 -15.21 -14.38
CA ALA A 356 10.85 -15.65 -13.15
C ALA A 356 9.86 -15.27 -12.05
N ARG A 357 9.26 -16.21 -11.33
CA ARG A 357 8.53 -15.85 -10.11
C ARG A 357 9.55 -15.21 -9.19
N LEU A 358 9.18 -14.17 -8.44
CA LEU A 358 9.99 -13.89 -7.26
C LEU A 358 10.08 -15.21 -6.47
N PRO A 359 11.25 -15.60 -5.96
CA PRO A 359 11.41 -16.80 -5.14
C PRO A 359 10.72 -16.67 -3.77
N LEU A 360 9.93 -15.60 -3.60
CA LEU A 360 8.99 -15.38 -2.52
C LEU A 360 7.78 -16.31 -2.68
N LYS A 361 7.55 -17.17 -1.68
CA LYS A 361 6.30 -17.90 -1.52
C LYS A 361 5.24 -16.94 -0.97
N HIS A 362 3.96 -17.30 -1.06
CA HIS A 362 2.85 -16.47 -0.55
C HIS A 362 2.99 -16.08 0.95
N GLY A 363 3.71 -16.86 1.78
CA GLY A 363 3.99 -16.51 3.18
C GLY A 363 5.17 -15.55 3.42
N ASP A 364 5.96 -15.28 2.37
CA ASP A 364 7.13 -14.41 2.44
C ASP A 364 6.77 -12.92 2.22
N LEU A 365 5.52 -12.65 1.83
CA LEU A 365 4.94 -11.31 1.79
C LEU A 365 4.03 -11.08 3.01
N LYS A 366 4.25 -9.98 3.73
CA LYS A 366 3.37 -9.53 4.81
C LYS A 366 3.04 -8.05 4.64
N ILE A 367 1.79 -7.70 4.92
CA ILE A 367 1.31 -6.31 4.93
C ILE A 367 1.10 -5.91 6.39
N TYR A 368 1.57 -4.73 6.75
CA TYR A 368 1.61 -4.22 8.11
C TYR A 368 0.83 -2.91 8.15
N PHE A 369 -0.33 -2.91 8.78
CA PHE A 369 -1.07 -1.68 9.04
C PHE A 369 -0.60 -1.13 10.40
N LEU A 370 -0.04 0.08 10.42
CA LEU A 370 0.30 0.72 11.69
C LEU A 370 -0.99 1.11 12.40
N ASP A 371 -1.10 0.74 13.67
CA ASP A 371 -2.16 1.26 14.52
C ASP A 371 -1.78 2.68 14.98
N THR A 372 -2.79 3.48 15.32
CA THR A 372 -2.55 4.74 16.03
C THR A 372 -2.05 4.47 17.44
N PHE A 373 -1.37 5.44 18.07
CA PHE A 373 -0.91 5.27 19.44
C PHE A 373 -2.05 4.92 20.40
N ASP A 374 -1.80 3.92 21.24
CA ASP A 374 -2.61 3.64 22.41
C ASP A 374 -2.22 4.55 23.59
N GLU A 375 -2.98 4.47 24.69
CA GLU A 375 -2.74 5.27 25.88
C GLU A 375 -1.32 5.12 26.44
N ASN A 376 -0.76 3.90 26.45
CA ASN A 376 0.58 3.67 26.98
C ASN A 376 1.64 4.30 26.09
N GLN A 377 1.47 4.20 24.76
CA GLN A 377 2.37 4.82 23.79
C GLN A 377 2.33 6.34 23.87
N ILE A 378 1.14 6.94 24.09
CA ILE A 378 1.00 8.39 24.29
C ILE A 378 1.76 8.82 25.55
N LYS A 379 1.51 8.15 26.68
CA LYS A 379 2.20 8.40 27.96
C LYS A 379 3.71 8.26 27.84
N GLU A 380 4.19 7.18 27.22
CA GLU A 380 5.61 6.95 26.95
C GLU A 380 6.21 8.08 26.09
N TYR A 381 5.49 8.51 25.05
CA TYR A 381 5.94 9.61 24.20
C TYR A 381 6.04 10.93 24.96
N ILE A 382 5.04 11.27 25.79
CA ILE A 382 5.07 12.46 26.66
C ILE A 382 6.26 12.38 27.62
N CYS A 383 6.45 11.24 28.28
CA CYS A 383 7.55 11.02 29.22
C CYS A 383 8.92 11.25 28.57
N LYS A 384 9.14 10.65 27.39
CA LYS A 384 10.37 10.83 26.61
C LYS A 384 10.53 12.27 26.11
N PHE A 385 9.44 12.90 25.70
CA PHE A 385 9.45 14.30 25.26
C PHE A 385 9.87 15.24 26.41
N LEU A 386 9.34 15.03 27.61
CA LEU A 386 9.72 15.80 28.80
C LEU A 386 11.15 15.53 29.28
N SER A 387 11.68 14.33 29.01
CA SER A 387 13.01 13.92 29.47
C SER A 387 14.15 14.28 28.51
N ARG A 388 13.83 14.82 27.33
CA ARG A 388 14.86 15.15 26.32
C ARG A 388 15.71 16.34 26.77
N PRO A 389 17.00 16.43 26.38
CA PRO A 389 17.90 17.49 26.83
C PRO A 389 17.44 18.91 26.46
N ALA A 390 16.62 19.04 25.41
CA ALA A 390 16.06 20.32 24.96
C ALA A 390 14.75 20.72 25.68
N ALA A 391 14.22 19.87 26.57
CA ALA A 391 12.94 20.10 27.22
C ALA A 391 12.95 21.38 28.08
N LYS A 392 11.91 22.20 27.93
CA LYS A 392 11.70 23.41 28.76
C LYS A 392 10.57 23.29 29.76
N LEU A 393 9.79 22.23 29.67
CA LEU A 393 8.60 22.00 30.49
C LEU A 393 8.97 21.46 31.88
N THR A 394 8.33 22.03 32.91
CA THR A 394 8.41 21.56 34.31
C THR A 394 7.17 20.76 34.73
N LEU A 395 6.20 20.61 33.82
CA LEU A 395 4.96 19.87 34.05
C LEU A 395 5.20 18.36 34.12
N SER A 396 4.34 17.66 34.87
CA SER A 396 4.37 16.19 34.94
C SER A 396 3.69 15.54 33.72
N GLU A 397 4.10 14.32 33.37
CA GLU A 397 3.46 13.50 32.34
C GLU A 397 1.95 13.38 32.59
N GLU A 398 1.55 13.08 33.84
CA GLU A 398 0.15 12.90 34.22
C GLU A 398 -0.66 14.19 34.00
N THR A 399 -0.09 15.35 34.36
CA THR A 399 -0.75 16.65 34.14
C THR A 399 -1.04 16.88 32.66
N ILE A 400 -0.05 16.64 31.80
CA ILE A 400 -0.21 16.82 30.34
C ILE A 400 -1.21 15.80 29.79
N TYR A 401 -1.09 14.53 30.17
CA TYR A 401 -2.01 13.50 29.68
C TYR A 401 -3.46 13.78 30.08
N GLN A 402 -3.71 14.18 31.34
CA GLN A 402 -5.04 14.55 31.82
C GLN A 402 -5.61 15.75 31.07
N TYR A 403 -4.77 16.76 30.77
CA TYR A 403 -5.18 17.87 29.91
C TYR A 403 -5.60 17.36 28.52
N LEU A 404 -4.76 16.56 27.85
CA LEU A 404 -5.01 16.09 26.49
C LEU A 404 -6.30 15.27 26.34
N ILE A 405 -6.64 14.43 27.32
CA ILE A 405 -7.88 13.64 27.29
C ILE A 405 -9.12 14.46 27.67
N SER A 406 -8.94 15.56 28.41
CA SER A 406 -10.04 16.46 28.79
C SER A 406 -10.54 17.31 27.62
N VAL A 407 -9.68 17.55 26.62
CA VAL A 407 -10.04 18.28 25.41
C VAL A 407 -10.67 17.31 24.40
N TYR A 408 -12.01 17.29 24.38
CA TYR A 408 -12.80 16.37 23.56
C TYR A 408 -12.37 16.34 22.08
N ASP A 409 -12.11 17.52 21.49
CA ASP A 409 -11.86 17.70 20.06
C ASP A 409 -10.50 17.13 19.56
N ILE A 410 -9.55 16.83 20.46
CA ILE A 410 -8.20 16.35 20.08
C ILE A 410 -7.91 14.92 20.51
N SER A 411 -8.83 14.27 21.23
CA SER A 411 -8.62 12.92 21.79
C SER A 411 -8.27 11.85 20.74
N ASP A 412 -8.79 11.98 19.52
CA ASP A 412 -8.41 11.12 18.38
C ASP A 412 -7.17 11.63 17.64
N LEU A 413 -6.88 12.94 17.70
CA LEU A 413 -5.74 13.56 17.04
C LEU A 413 -4.42 13.23 17.73
N ILE A 414 -4.39 13.20 19.07
CA ILE A 414 -3.20 12.85 19.87
C ILE A 414 -2.71 11.42 19.65
N LYS A 415 -3.55 10.55 19.09
CA LYS A 415 -3.15 9.19 18.71
C LYS A 415 -2.24 9.17 17.48
N ARG A 416 -2.10 10.29 16.76
CA ARG A 416 -1.17 10.45 15.63
C ARG A 416 0.14 11.10 16.12
N PRO A 417 1.30 10.41 16.00
CA PRO A 417 2.58 10.90 16.52
C PRO A 417 2.94 12.34 16.10
N LEU A 418 2.71 12.71 14.84
CA LEU A 418 2.99 14.06 14.35
C LEU A 418 2.12 15.13 15.04
N LEU A 419 0.84 14.85 15.25
CA LEU A 419 -0.06 15.81 15.91
C LEU A 419 0.25 15.91 17.40
N LEU A 420 0.55 14.77 18.05
CA LEU A 420 1.00 14.77 19.44
C LEU A 420 2.28 15.60 19.61
N TYR A 421 3.26 15.44 18.71
CA TYR A 421 4.45 16.29 18.70
C TYR A 421 4.11 17.78 18.57
N ILE A 422 3.25 18.15 17.62
CA ILE A 422 2.85 19.54 17.39
C ILE A 422 2.18 20.13 18.65
N ILE A 423 1.28 19.39 19.30
CA ILE A 423 0.59 19.84 20.51
C ILE A 423 1.58 20.00 21.68
N LEU A 424 2.45 19.02 21.91
CA LEU A 424 3.45 19.08 22.97
C LEU A 424 4.46 20.22 22.75
N TYR A 425 4.83 20.47 21.50
CA TYR A 425 5.65 21.63 21.12
C TYR A 425 4.93 22.93 21.44
N MET A 426 3.63 23.04 21.15
CA MET A 426 2.86 24.24 21.48
C MET A 426 2.72 24.46 22.99
N ILE A 427 2.57 23.39 23.77
CA ILE A 427 2.58 23.43 25.25
C ILE A 427 3.94 23.90 25.76
N GLU A 428 5.04 23.36 25.24
CA GLU A 428 6.41 23.74 25.65
C GLU A 428 6.76 25.21 25.38
N HIS A 429 6.02 25.83 24.49
CA HIS A 429 6.25 27.20 24.06
C HIS A 429 5.14 28.16 24.49
N ASP A 430 4.37 27.79 25.52
CA ASP A 430 3.34 28.61 26.16
C ASP A 430 2.25 29.11 25.19
N ILE A 431 2.07 28.43 24.05
CA ILE A 431 0.98 28.71 23.10
C ILE A 431 -0.31 28.05 23.61
N ILE A 432 -0.18 26.89 24.23
CA ILE A 432 -1.27 26.17 24.89
C ILE A 432 -1.04 26.20 26.39
N ASP A 433 -1.97 26.81 27.11
CA ASP A 433 -2.02 26.81 28.56
C ASP A 433 -2.74 25.56 29.06
N VAL A 434 -2.02 24.64 29.69
CA VAL A 434 -2.57 23.38 30.22
C VAL A 434 -3.44 23.57 31.46
N GLU A 435 -3.34 24.72 32.14
CA GLU A 435 -4.17 25.02 33.32
C GLU A 435 -5.58 25.44 32.94
N ARG A 436 -5.79 25.78 31.66
CA ARG A 436 -7.07 26.19 31.10
C ARG A 436 -7.49 25.20 30.03
N VAL A 437 -8.63 24.54 30.22
CA VAL A 437 -9.23 23.76 29.14
C VAL A 437 -9.72 24.72 28.06
N GLN A 438 -8.99 24.79 26.95
CA GLN A 438 -9.32 25.57 25.78
C GLN A 438 -9.71 24.63 24.64
N PRO A 439 -10.75 24.94 23.85
CA PRO A 439 -11.03 24.20 22.63
C PRO A 439 -9.89 24.46 21.65
N LEU A 440 -9.22 23.38 21.22
CA LEU A 440 -8.12 23.42 20.24
C LEU A 440 -8.59 23.08 18.81
N GLY A 441 -9.88 22.74 18.68
CA GLY A 441 -10.52 22.35 17.43
C GLY A 441 -9.92 21.13 16.75
N GLY A 442 -10.19 21.04 15.44
CA GLY A 442 -9.76 19.93 14.58
C GLY A 442 -8.31 20.03 14.10
N ALA A 443 -7.93 19.16 13.17
CA ALA A 443 -6.54 19.10 12.68
C ALA A 443 -6.10 20.40 11.99
N ALA A 444 -7.00 21.08 11.27
CA ALA A 444 -6.68 22.34 10.60
C ALA A 444 -6.34 23.48 11.58
N GLU A 445 -7.05 23.57 12.71
CA GLU A 445 -6.82 24.62 13.72
C GLU A 445 -5.49 24.41 14.44
N ILE A 446 -5.16 23.15 14.79
CA ILE A 446 -3.85 22.78 15.36
C ILE A 446 -2.71 23.16 14.40
N TYR A 447 -2.84 22.88 13.11
CA TYR A 447 -1.84 23.25 12.11
C TYR A 447 -1.71 24.78 11.97
N SER A 448 -2.84 25.51 11.92
CA SER A 448 -2.84 26.98 11.87
C SER A 448 -2.12 27.57 13.07
N LEU A 449 -2.48 27.18 14.29
CA LEU A 449 -1.85 27.66 15.53
C LEU A 449 -0.35 27.36 15.56
N TYR A 450 0.04 26.14 15.20
CA TYR A 450 1.45 25.75 15.13
C TYR A 450 2.23 26.63 14.13
N ILE A 451 1.73 26.79 12.91
CA ILE A 451 2.39 27.57 11.86
C ILE A 451 2.48 29.05 12.27
N GLU A 452 1.40 29.64 12.77
CA GLU A 452 1.37 31.02 13.25
C GLU A 452 2.39 31.24 14.37
N SER A 453 2.49 30.29 15.30
CA SER A 453 3.46 30.37 16.40
C SER A 453 4.92 30.28 15.91
N CYS A 454 5.19 29.41 14.93
CA CYS A 454 6.52 29.31 14.32
C CYS A 454 6.89 30.60 13.60
N VAL A 455 5.96 31.15 12.80
CA VAL A 455 6.18 32.41 12.06
C VAL A 455 6.37 33.58 13.02
N ALA A 456 5.57 33.65 14.10
CA ALA A 456 5.67 34.72 15.10
C ALA A 456 7.02 34.72 15.83
N ARG A 457 7.45 33.54 16.30
CA ARG A 457 8.70 33.41 17.05
C ARG A 457 9.93 33.74 16.21
N GLU A 458 9.95 33.34 14.94
CA GLU A 458 11.09 33.66 14.07
C GLU A 458 11.15 35.14 13.70
N TYR A 459 10.01 35.82 13.60
CA TYR A 459 9.96 37.27 13.41
C TYR A 459 10.58 38.05 14.59
N GLU A 460 10.45 37.53 15.81
CA GLU A 460 10.96 38.18 17.04
C GLU A 460 12.49 38.04 17.22
N LYS A 461 13.18 37.18 16.44
CA LYS A 461 14.62 36.87 16.60
C LYS A 461 15.61 37.77 15.83
N GLY A 462 15.19 38.85 15.15
CA GLY A 462 16.11 39.93 14.74
C GLY A 462 15.87 40.62 13.38
N VAL A 463 16.46 41.83 13.23
CA VAL A 463 16.24 42.84 12.16
C VAL A 463 16.72 42.42 10.75
N ALA A 464 17.70 41.52 10.65
CA ALA A 464 18.20 41.00 9.36
C ALA A 464 17.28 39.92 8.73
N ARG A 465 16.11 39.67 9.35
CA ARG A 465 15.19 38.56 9.07
C ARG A 465 13.73 39.03 9.19
N THR A 466 13.46 40.25 8.74
CA THR A 466 12.11 40.87 8.75
C THR A 466 11.76 41.42 7.38
N VAL A 467 12.31 40.82 6.32
CA VAL A 467 12.09 41.24 4.94
C VAL A 467 10.61 41.07 4.58
N PHE A 468 10.04 39.95 5.01
CA PHE A 468 8.62 39.65 4.89
C PHE A 468 7.90 39.73 6.24
N THR A 469 6.66 40.25 6.22
CA THR A 469 5.76 40.17 7.37
C THR A 469 5.31 38.74 7.62
N LYS A 470 4.64 38.50 8.75
CA LYS A 470 4.09 37.18 9.10
C LYS A 470 3.11 36.69 8.02
N GLU A 471 2.26 37.58 7.54
CA GLU A 471 1.27 37.33 6.48
C GLU A 471 1.92 37.09 5.12
N GLU A 472 2.95 37.86 4.78
CA GLU A 472 3.71 37.68 3.54
C GLU A 472 4.42 36.32 3.50
N ARG A 473 5.05 35.89 4.61
CA ARG A 473 5.66 34.55 4.72
C ARG A 473 4.64 33.44 4.53
N LYS A 474 3.47 33.56 5.18
CA LYS A 474 2.36 32.61 5.04
C LYS A 474 1.91 32.53 3.57
N ARG A 475 1.72 33.68 2.90
CA ARG A 475 1.37 33.73 1.46
C ARG A 475 2.42 33.08 0.58
N ILE A 476 3.70 33.33 0.81
CA ILE A 476 4.78 32.68 0.05
C ILE A 476 4.71 31.16 0.21
N CYS A 477 4.48 30.66 1.42
CA CYS A 477 4.34 29.22 1.68
C CYS A 477 3.10 28.62 1.00
N GLN A 478 1.97 29.33 0.98
CA GLN A 478 0.78 28.94 0.23
C GLN A 478 1.06 28.85 -1.27
N PHE A 479 1.73 29.85 -1.85
CA PHE A 479 2.09 29.84 -3.27
C PHE A 479 3.10 28.74 -3.61
N LEU A 480 4.08 28.49 -2.75
CA LEU A 480 5.01 27.36 -2.89
C LEU A 480 4.24 26.03 -2.90
N ALA A 481 3.29 25.84 -1.98
CA ALA A 481 2.48 24.63 -1.92
C ALA A 481 1.57 24.46 -3.16
N LEU A 482 1.00 25.55 -3.66
CA LEU A 482 0.21 25.55 -4.90
C LEU A 482 1.07 25.19 -6.12
N PHE A 483 2.27 25.76 -6.24
CA PHE A 483 3.20 25.39 -7.31
C PHE A 483 3.55 23.91 -7.24
N MET A 484 3.85 23.41 -6.04
CA MET A 484 4.16 22.00 -5.81
C MET A 484 3.02 21.08 -6.29
N VAL A 485 1.76 21.42 -5.97
CA VAL A 485 0.61 20.64 -6.44
C VAL A 485 0.39 20.78 -7.96
N LYS A 486 0.40 22.00 -8.52
CA LYS A 486 0.18 22.21 -9.96
C LYS A 486 1.26 21.57 -10.84
N SER A 487 2.50 21.59 -10.37
CA SER A 487 3.66 21.02 -11.07
C SER A 487 3.93 19.55 -10.70
N ASN A 488 3.07 18.95 -9.84
CA ASN A 488 3.23 17.59 -9.32
C ASN A 488 4.66 17.33 -8.77
N THR A 489 5.18 18.26 -7.97
CA THR A 489 6.54 18.26 -7.41
C THR A 489 6.54 18.46 -5.91
N LEU A 490 7.44 17.79 -5.18
CA LEU A 490 7.64 17.96 -3.73
C LEU A 490 8.85 18.84 -3.39
N ARG A 491 9.52 19.36 -4.41
CA ARG A 491 10.72 20.21 -4.29
C ARG A 491 10.72 21.28 -5.36
N VAL A 492 11.30 22.44 -5.04
CA VAL A 492 11.28 23.61 -5.92
C VAL A 492 12.57 24.38 -5.74
N THR A 493 13.22 24.77 -6.83
CA THR A 493 14.38 25.68 -6.76
C THR A 493 13.95 27.09 -6.41
N TRP A 494 14.84 27.92 -5.86
CA TRP A 494 14.52 29.32 -5.56
C TRP A 494 14.01 30.08 -6.79
N SER A 495 14.64 29.90 -7.95
CA SER A 495 14.24 30.59 -9.18
C SER A 495 12.84 30.18 -9.64
N GLU A 496 12.49 28.90 -9.62
CA GLU A 496 11.14 28.42 -9.96
C GLU A 496 10.10 28.96 -8.98
N MET A 497 10.39 28.92 -7.68
CA MET A 497 9.52 29.43 -6.64
C MET A 497 9.25 30.92 -6.85
N LEU A 498 10.30 31.73 -7.00
CA LEU A 498 10.17 33.18 -7.15
C LEU A 498 9.40 33.55 -8.42
N ASN A 499 9.70 32.91 -9.56
CA ASN A 499 8.98 33.14 -10.82
C ASN A 499 7.49 32.85 -10.68
N TYR A 500 7.14 31.75 -10.02
CA TYR A 500 5.74 31.39 -9.80
C TYR A 500 5.06 32.31 -8.79
N VAL A 501 5.74 32.64 -7.68
CA VAL A 501 5.19 33.56 -6.67
C VAL A 501 4.97 34.94 -7.29
N ILE A 502 5.89 35.47 -8.11
CA ILE A 502 5.70 36.75 -8.80
C ILE A 502 4.45 36.70 -9.69
N ALA A 503 4.24 35.60 -10.42
CA ALA A 503 3.09 35.43 -11.30
C ALA A 503 1.76 35.34 -10.52
N GLU A 504 1.69 34.53 -9.45
CA GLU A 504 0.48 34.38 -8.64
C GLU A 504 0.21 35.56 -7.71
N ALA A 505 1.27 36.21 -7.21
CA ALA A 505 1.19 37.44 -6.45
C ALA A 505 0.97 38.67 -7.33
N ALA A 506 0.73 38.54 -8.64
CA ALA A 506 0.40 39.68 -9.51
C ALA A 506 -0.81 40.48 -9.00
N SER A 507 -1.74 39.83 -8.28
CA SER A 507 -2.86 40.49 -7.58
C SER A 507 -2.47 41.18 -6.25
N ASP A 508 -1.30 40.86 -5.69
CA ASP A 508 -0.71 41.44 -4.48
C ASP A 508 0.52 42.28 -4.87
N SER A 509 0.26 43.53 -5.28
CA SER A 509 1.29 44.43 -5.83
C SER A 509 2.44 44.74 -4.85
N VAL A 510 2.25 44.54 -3.54
CA VAL A 510 3.27 44.80 -2.54
C VAL A 510 4.22 43.62 -2.44
N LEU A 511 3.69 42.40 -2.28
CA LEU A 511 4.50 41.20 -2.21
C LEU A 511 5.26 40.92 -3.51
N SER A 512 4.59 41.08 -4.66
CA SER A 512 5.20 40.91 -5.98
C SER A 512 6.36 41.89 -6.21
N ARG A 513 6.20 43.15 -5.79
CA ARG A 513 7.27 44.17 -5.88
C ARG A 513 8.46 43.80 -4.99
N LYS A 514 8.23 43.49 -3.71
CA LYS A 514 9.31 43.08 -2.79
C LYS A 514 10.11 41.92 -3.36
N ILE A 515 9.43 40.87 -3.80
CA ILE A 515 10.09 39.68 -4.35
C ILE A 515 10.89 39.98 -5.62
N SER A 516 10.43 40.93 -6.44
CA SER A 516 11.13 41.34 -7.66
C SER A 516 12.34 42.24 -7.41
N GLU A 517 12.33 43.03 -6.33
CA GLU A 517 13.37 44.02 -6.02
C GLU A 517 14.48 43.47 -5.10
N LEU A 518 14.16 42.43 -4.30
CA LEU A 518 15.09 41.87 -3.33
C LEU A 518 16.02 40.80 -3.94
N PRO A 519 17.30 40.73 -3.51
CA PRO A 519 18.18 39.62 -3.83
C PRO A 519 17.61 38.26 -3.37
N ILE A 520 17.89 37.21 -4.15
CA ILE A 520 17.46 35.85 -3.81
C ILE A 520 18.02 35.41 -2.45
N GLU A 521 19.23 35.86 -2.12
CA GLU A 521 19.93 35.55 -0.88
C GLU A 521 19.18 36.10 0.34
N ASP A 522 18.63 37.30 0.25
CA ASP A 522 17.86 37.94 1.34
C ASP A 522 16.51 37.24 1.52
N ILE A 523 15.84 36.90 0.42
CA ILE A 523 14.60 36.13 0.44
C ILE A 523 14.84 34.73 1.01
N SER A 524 15.94 34.09 0.60
CA SER A 524 16.35 32.78 1.06
C SER A 524 16.66 32.78 2.56
N ALA A 525 17.41 33.77 3.03
CA ALA A 525 17.73 33.92 4.44
C ALA A 525 16.48 34.14 5.31
N ASP A 526 15.46 34.84 4.81
CA ASP A 526 14.21 35.10 5.53
C ASP A 526 13.31 33.84 5.59
N ILE A 527 13.14 33.14 4.46
CA ILE A 527 12.25 31.97 4.35
C ILE A 527 12.86 30.69 4.96
N ARG A 528 14.20 30.52 4.88
CA ARG A 528 14.91 29.31 5.35
C ARG A 528 14.71 29.03 6.84
N VAL A 529 14.32 30.03 7.62
CA VAL A 529 14.13 29.93 9.07
C VAL A 529 12.77 29.33 9.44
N CYS A 530 11.83 29.19 8.50
CA CYS A 530 10.55 28.55 8.75
C CYS A 530 10.74 27.08 9.12
N ALA A 531 10.37 26.68 10.36
CA ALA A 531 10.58 25.33 10.90
C ALA A 531 9.93 24.20 10.07
N PHE A 532 8.93 24.53 9.25
CA PHE A 532 8.21 23.60 8.39
C PHE A 532 8.76 23.53 6.95
N LEU A 533 9.83 24.28 6.62
CA LEU A 533 10.59 24.18 5.38
C LEU A 533 11.97 23.57 5.63
N LYS A 534 12.46 22.81 4.65
CA LYS A 534 13.81 22.24 4.64
C LYS A 534 14.42 22.44 3.27
N LEU A 535 15.74 22.42 3.23
CA LEU A 535 16.48 22.38 1.97
C LEU A 535 17.02 20.97 1.77
N ASP A 536 17.06 20.55 0.52
CA ASP A 536 17.74 19.33 0.12
C ASP A 536 19.23 19.59 -0.19
N VAL A 537 19.92 18.56 -0.67
CA VAL A 537 21.36 18.60 -0.98
C VAL A 537 21.68 19.53 -2.16
N GLU A 538 20.68 19.85 -2.99
CA GLU A 538 20.79 20.73 -4.17
C GLU A 538 20.34 22.18 -3.85
N ASP A 539 20.17 22.52 -2.57
CA ASP A 539 19.61 23.80 -2.08
C ASP A 539 18.19 24.09 -2.62
N ALA A 540 17.44 23.05 -3.00
CA ALA A 540 16.04 23.15 -3.36
C ALA A 540 15.12 23.09 -2.12
N LEU A 541 14.07 23.90 -2.14
CA LEU A 541 13.07 24.02 -1.10
C LEU A 541 12.10 22.85 -1.10
N ARG A 542 11.79 22.34 0.10
CA ARG A 542 10.72 21.37 0.34
C ARG A 542 10.05 21.61 1.69
N PHE A 543 8.82 21.12 1.85
CA PHE A 543 8.22 21.05 3.18
C PHE A 543 8.88 19.96 4.01
N ALA A 544 8.99 20.20 5.32
CA ALA A 544 9.53 19.24 6.29
C ALA A 544 8.73 17.93 6.31
N HIS A 545 7.42 18.03 6.05
CA HIS A 545 6.51 16.91 5.87
C HIS A 545 5.44 17.26 4.82
N LYS A 546 5.02 16.29 4.00
CA LYS A 546 4.04 16.47 2.91
C LYS A 546 2.69 17.04 3.39
N SER A 547 2.29 16.75 4.63
CA SER A 547 1.05 17.30 5.20
C SER A 547 1.06 18.82 5.36
N PHE A 548 2.23 19.47 5.53
CA PHE A 548 2.29 20.94 5.55
C PHE A 548 1.96 21.52 4.18
N MET A 549 2.46 20.92 3.10
CA MET A 549 2.08 21.28 1.74
C MET A 549 0.58 21.12 1.53
N GLU A 550 0.02 19.96 1.90
CA GLU A 550 -1.41 19.65 1.78
C GLU A 550 -2.27 20.66 2.58
N PHE A 551 -1.83 21.00 3.79
CA PHE A 551 -2.46 22.01 4.65
C PHE A 551 -2.41 23.41 4.03
N PHE A 552 -1.25 23.89 3.57
CA PHE A 552 -1.12 25.24 3.01
C PHE A 552 -1.97 25.43 1.75
N VAL A 553 -2.14 24.37 0.95
CA VAL A 553 -3.07 24.41 -0.19
C VAL A 553 -4.52 24.56 0.28
N ALA A 554 -4.94 23.81 1.29
CA ALA A 554 -6.28 23.95 1.87
C ALA A 554 -6.49 25.32 2.53
N GLN A 555 -5.50 25.81 3.28
CA GLN A 555 -5.54 27.12 3.93
C GLN A 555 -5.67 28.25 2.91
N TYR A 556 -4.98 28.16 1.78
CA TYR A 556 -5.12 29.13 0.70
C TYR A 556 -6.55 29.20 0.13
N VAL A 557 -7.21 28.05 -0.06
CA VAL A 557 -8.61 28.00 -0.52
C VAL A 557 -9.53 28.66 0.51
N TYR A 558 -9.30 28.39 1.79
CA TYR A 558 -10.08 28.96 2.89
C TYR A 558 -9.88 30.48 3.02
N GLU A 559 -8.65 30.97 3.04
CA GLU A 559 -8.36 32.40 3.28
C GLU A 559 -8.82 33.29 2.12
N ARG A 560 -8.69 32.85 0.86
CA ARG A 560 -9.22 33.61 -0.28
C ARG A 560 -10.74 33.76 -0.25
N ALA A 561 -11.46 32.81 0.35
CA ALA A 561 -12.88 32.94 0.60
C ALA A 561 -13.19 33.88 1.78
N HIS A 562 -12.38 33.79 2.85
CA HIS A 562 -12.61 34.50 4.09
C HIS A 562 -12.30 36.01 4.01
N ASP A 563 -11.19 36.37 3.38
CA ASP A 563 -10.72 37.77 3.26
C ASP A 563 -11.68 38.65 2.45
N TYR A 564 -12.58 38.05 1.67
CA TYR A 564 -13.53 38.74 0.81
C TYR A 564 -14.95 38.23 1.07
N ARG A 565 -15.51 38.50 2.26
CA ARG A 565 -16.85 38.03 2.67
C ARG A 565 -17.97 38.24 1.63
N ASP A 566 -17.86 39.26 0.78
CA ASP A 566 -18.84 39.58 -0.27
C ASP A 566 -18.51 39.00 -1.66
N ARG A 567 -17.40 38.27 -1.82
CA ARG A 567 -17.02 37.62 -3.08
C ARG A 567 -17.18 36.10 -2.99
N PRO A 568 -17.62 35.44 -4.07
CA PRO A 568 -17.71 33.99 -4.10
C PRO A 568 -16.31 33.35 -4.00
N VAL A 569 -16.22 32.19 -3.32
CA VAL A 569 -15.01 31.36 -3.27
C VAL A 569 -14.50 31.10 -4.69
N SER A 570 -13.20 31.29 -4.92
CA SER A 570 -12.59 30.86 -6.17
C SER A 570 -12.55 29.34 -6.24
N LEU A 571 -13.24 28.77 -7.22
CA LEU A 571 -13.32 27.33 -7.44
C LEU A 571 -12.25 26.82 -8.41
N GLU A 572 -11.32 27.67 -8.84
CA GLU A 572 -10.34 27.34 -9.88
C GLU A 572 -9.48 26.13 -9.50
N LEU A 573 -8.93 26.11 -8.29
CA LEU A 573 -8.09 25.01 -7.83
C LEU A 573 -8.88 23.69 -7.74
N LEU A 574 -10.16 23.76 -7.37
CA LEU A 574 -11.04 22.60 -7.23
C LEU A 574 -11.42 21.96 -8.57
N ARG A 575 -11.05 22.57 -9.71
CA ARG A 575 -11.20 21.99 -11.06
C ARG A 575 -10.07 21.02 -11.40
N SER A 576 -9.07 20.89 -10.53
CA SER A 576 -7.99 19.90 -10.63
C SER A 576 -8.21 18.74 -9.65
N VAL A 577 -7.67 17.56 -9.95
CA VAL A 577 -7.82 16.40 -9.06
C VAL A 577 -6.98 16.65 -7.80
N LEU A 578 -7.65 16.89 -6.67
CA LEU A 578 -7.00 17.09 -5.39
C LEU A 578 -6.86 15.75 -4.65
N SER A 579 -5.77 15.64 -3.87
CA SER A 579 -5.53 14.49 -3.00
C SER A 579 -6.56 14.42 -1.87
N HIS A 580 -6.72 13.22 -1.30
CA HIS A 580 -7.59 13.00 -0.15
C HIS A 580 -7.25 13.93 1.03
N GLU A 581 -5.97 14.19 1.28
CA GLU A 581 -5.49 14.98 2.41
C GLU A 581 -5.75 16.49 2.24
N ILE A 582 -5.65 17.02 1.02
CA ILE A 582 -6.05 18.41 0.74
C ILE A 582 -7.55 18.55 0.96
N LEU A 583 -8.35 17.60 0.47
CA LEU A 583 -9.80 17.58 0.67
C LEU A 583 -10.17 17.45 2.16
N PHE A 584 -9.43 16.63 2.91
CA PHE A 584 -9.56 16.50 4.36
C PHE A 584 -9.34 17.86 5.05
N PHE A 585 -8.24 18.57 4.79
CA PHE A 585 -8.01 19.87 5.44
C PHE A 585 -9.04 20.93 5.01
N ILE A 586 -9.48 20.95 3.75
CA ILE A 586 -10.58 21.84 3.32
C ILE A 586 -11.85 21.51 4.11
N SER A 587 -12.16 20.22 4.30
CA SER A 587 -13.33 19.78 5.06
C SER A 587 -13.26 20.18 6.55
N GLU A 588 -12.07 20.22 7.14
CA GLU A 588 -11.86 20.72 8.49
C GLU A 588 -12.13 22.23 8.56
N PHE A 589 -11.68 23.02 7.58
CA PHE A 589 -12.03 24.44 7.50
C PHE A 589 -13.53 24.69 7.29
N VAL A 590 -14.23 23.81 6.55
CA VAL A 590 -15.70 23.86 6.43
C VAL A 590 -16.39 23.66 7.77
N LYS A 591 -15.89 22.75 8.63
CA LYS A 591 -16.44 22.54 9.98
C LYS A 591 -16.20 23.77 10.87
N LEU A 592 -15.07 24.46 10.71
CA LEU A 592 -14.71 25.64 11.49
C LEU A 592 -15.50 26.89 11.09
N ASN A 593 -15.93 27.01 9.83
CA ASN A 593 -16.58 28.20 9.32
C ASN A 593 -17.81 27.87 8.46
N SER A 594 -19.00 28.05 9.03
CA SER A 594 -20.26 27.74 8.36
C SER A 594 -20.49 28.56 7.09
N VAL A 595 -20.06 29.83 7.04
CA VAL A 595 -20.21 30.68 5.85
C VAL A 595 -19.36 30.14 4.70
N PHE A 596 -18.11 29.74 4.98
CA PHE A 596 -17.26 29.08 4.00
C PHE A 596 -17.88 27.75 3.55
N GLY A 597 -18.42 26.98 4.50
CA GLY A 597 -19.18 25.77 4.21
C GLY A 597 -20.38 26.01 3.30
N ASP A 598 -21.21 27.01 3.57
CA ASP A 598 -22.39 27.36 2.78
C ASP A 598 -22.01 27.74 1.34
N GLN A 599 -20.92 28.51 1.17
CA GLN A 599 -20.46 28.91 -0.14
C GLN A 599 -19.86 27.74 -0.95
N LEU A 600 -19.15 26.83 -0.29
CA LEU A 600 -18.41 25.76 -0.95
C LEU A 600 -19.27 24.49 -1.12
N CYS A 601 -19.88 24.03 -0.05
CA CYS A 601 -20.71 22.82 0.00
C CYS A 601 -22.16 23.06 -0.44
N GLY A 602 -22.54 24.31 -0.68
CA GLY A 602 -23.86 24.69 -1.14
C GLY A 602 -24.31 23.94 -2.41
N ASP A 603 -25.60 23.63 -2.44
CA ASP A 603 -26.23 22.74 -3.42
C ASP A 603 -26.07 23.15 -4.90
N ARG A 604 -25.92 24.44 -5.18
CA ARG A 604 -26.07 24.99 -6.55
C ARG A 604 -25.13 24.34 -7.56
N ILE A 605 -23.87 24.13 -7.20
CA ILE A 605 -22.85 23.66 -8.15
C ILE A 605 -22.82 22.13 -8.18
N ILE A 606 -22.92 21.49 -7.02
CA ILE A 606 -22.88 20.02 -6.93
C ILE A 606 -24.12 19.36 -7.55
N LYS A 607 -25.29 19.99 -7.46
CA LYS A 607 -26.56 19.51 -8.08
C LYS A 607 -26.68 19.87 -9.57
N ALA A 608 -25.85 20.76 -10.10
CA ALA A 608 -25.93 21.14 -11.49
C ALA A 608 -25.51 19.99 -12.44
N THR A 609 -26.29 19.78 -13.49
CA THR A 609 -26.08 18.70 -14.49
C THR A 609 -25.35 19.16 -15.74
N LYS A 610 -25.13 20.47 -15.90
CA LYS A 610 -24.42 21.07 -17.04
C LYS A 610 -23.30 21.98 -16.53
N ALA A 611 -22.16 21.93 -17.21
CA ALA A 611 -21.02 22.79 -16.92
C ALA A 611 -21.41 24.27 -17.09
N PRO A 612 -21.03 25.15 -16.14
CA PRO A 612 -21.12 26.59 -16.31
C PRO A 612 -20.28 27.08 -17.50
N ALA A 613 -20.64 28.25 -18.05
CA ALA A 613 -19.88 28.88 -19.11
C ALA A 613 -18.39 29.09 -18.69
N GLY A 614 -17.47 28.77 -19.59
CA GLY A 614 -16.02 28.91 -19.36
C GLY A 614 -15.37 27.76 -18.56
N ILE A 615 -16.10 26.70 -18.23
CA ILE A 615 -15.56 25.49 -17.59
C ILE A 615 -15.79 24.30 -18.53
N SER A 616 -14.75 23.51 -18.81
CA SER A 616 -14.91 22.29 -19.61
C SER A 616 -15.73 21.24 -18.83
N GLN A 617 -16.35 20.29 -19.52
CA GLN A 617 -17.09 19.22 -18.85
C GLN A 617 -16.20 18.39 -17.91
N ASP A 618 -14.95 18.15 -18.29
CA ASP A 618 -13.99 17.41 -17.45
C ASP A 618 -13.64 18.18 -16.18
N GLN A 619 -13.35 19.48 -16.30
CA GLN A 619 -13.09 20.34 -15.14
C GLN A 619 -14.31 20.44 -14.23
N PHE A 620 -15.51 20.47 -14.80
CA PHE A 620 -16.76 20.50 -14.05
C PHE A 620 -17.02 19.18 -13.31
N ALA A 621 -16.73 18.03 -13.94
CA ALA A 621 -16.82 16.73 -13.29
C ALA A 621 -15.84 16.62 -12.12
N ILE A 622 -14.60 17.07 -12.28
CA ILE A 622 -13.59 17.12 -11.21
C ILE A 622 -14.03 18.05 -10.07
N LEU A 623 -14.55 19.24 -10.41
CA LEU A 623 -15.11 20.17 -9.43
C LEU A 623 -16.21 19.49 -8.61
N ARG A 624 -17.19 18.86 -9.26
CA ARG A 624 -18.28 18.16 -8.56
C ARG A 624 -17.77 16.99 -7.71
N ARG A 625 -16.77 16.22 -8.18
CA ARG A 625 -16.08 15.18 -7.40
C ARG A 625 -15.50 15.75 -6.12
N ASN A 626 -14.74 16.84 -6.21
CA ASN A 626 -14.07 17.45 -5.06
C ASN A 626 -15.09 18.02 -4.07
N LEU A 627 -16.13 18.71 -4.56
CA LEU A 627 -17.21 19.24 -3.70
C LEU A 627 -18.00 18.13 -3.01
N PHE A 628 -18.26 17.02 -3.71
CA PHE A 628 -18.87 15.82 -3.11
C PHE A 628 -18.01 15.26 -1.98
N ALA A 629 -16.71 15.14 -2.22
CA ALA A 629 -15.78 14.63 -1.23
C ALA A 629 -15.71 15.52 0.01
N ILE A 630 -15.61 16.85 -0.17
CA ILE A 630 -15.59 17.81 0.93
C ILE A 630 -16.87 17.71 1.74
N ASN A 631 -18.05 17.69 1.10
CA ASN A 631 -19.35 17.56 1.76
C ASN A 631 -19.43 16.35 2.69
N LEU A 632 -18.98 15.18 2.20
CA LEU A 632 -19.00 13.94 2.97
C LEU A 632 -18.00 13.97 4.14
N MET A 633 -16.77 14.42 3.91
CA MET A 633 -15.73 14.50 4.96
C MET A 633 -16.07 15.52 6.05
N SER A 634 -16.75 16.60 5.68
CA SER A 634 -17.17 17.64 6.62
C SER A 634 -18.46 17.30 7.36
N ASN A 635 -19.21 16.27 6.94
CA ASN A 635 -20.57 15.99 7.41
C ASN A 635 -21.45 17.25 7.37
N PHE A 636 -21.30 18.05 6.31
CA PHE A 636 -21.93 19.37 6.20
C PHE A 636 -23.44 19.23 5.93
N GLU A 637 -23.78 18.56 4.83
CA GLU A 637 -25.18 18.37 4.44
C GLU A 637 -25.84 17.22 5.22
N LYS A 638 -26.37 17.55 6.40
CA LYS A 638 -27.03 16.59 7.30
C LYS A 638 -28.37 16.10 6.76
N SER A 639 -29.08 16.94 5.98
CA SER A 639 -30.43 16.65 5.48
C SER A 639 -30.41 15.62 4.34
N GLY A 640 -29.33 15.63 3.56
CA GLY A 640 -29.04 14.65 2.53
C GLY A 640 -28.63 15.27 1.20
N LEU A 641 -27.98 14.48 0.36
CA LEU A 641 -27.58 14.88 -0.99
C LEU A 641 -28.40 14.12 -2.02
N ASP A 642 -28.88 14.84 -3.03
CA ASP A 642 -29.60 14.27 -4.18
C ASP A 642 -28.96 14.79 -5.47
N LEU A 643 -28.16 13.95 -6.12
CA LEU A 643 -27.27 14.32 -7.22
C LEU A 643 -27.52 13.45 -8.45
N VAL A 644 -27.46 14.06 -9.62
CA VAL A 644 -27.61 13.38 -10.91
C VAL A 644 -26.33 13.50 -11.73
N GLY A 645 -25.91 12.43 -12.41
CA GLY A 645 -24.79 12.46 -13.35
C GLY A 645 -23.46 12.81 -12.69
N LEU A 646 -23.23 12.38 -11.45
CA LEU A 646 -21.98 12.61 -10.74
C LEU A 646 -20.94 11.59 -11.21
N SER A 647 -19.71 12.03 -11.47
CA SER A 647 -18.58 11.14 -11.75
C SER A 647 -17.59 11.23 -10.59
N VAL A 648 -17.49 10.17 -9.80
CA VAL A 648 -16.57 10.09 -8.66
C VAL A 648 -15.64 8.92 -8.87
N GLY A 649 -14.35 9.18 -8.77
CA GLY A 649 -13.39 8.09 -8.72
C GLY A 649 -12.17 8.34 -7.85
N SER A 650 -11.61 7.24 -7.37
CA SER A 650 -10.45 7.20 -6.49
C SER A 650 -10.61 8.09 -5.28
N VAL A 651 -11.64 7.83 -4.47
CA VAL A 651 -11.91 8.58 -3.24
C VAL A 651 -12.21 7.64 -2.09
N MET A 652 -11.62 7.94 -0.94
CA MET A 652 -11.83 7.25 0.32
C MET A 652 -12.53 8.18 1.32
N PHE A 653 -13.48 7.64 2.08
CA PHE A 653 -14.25 8.34 3.09
C PHE A 653 -14.38 7.48 4.35
N SER A 654 -14.44 8.11 5.52
CA SER A 654 -14.73 7.44 6.78
C SER A 654 -15.61 8.32 7.66
N GLY A 655 -16.52 7.72 8.43
CA GLY A 655 -17.29 8.43 9.46
C GLY A 655 -18.36 9.38 8.92
N VAL A 656 -18.91 9.07 7.74
CA VAL A 656 -19.97 9.88 7.11
C VAL A 656 -21.27 9.72 7.87
N LYS A 657 -21.91 10.84 8.21
CA LYS A 657 -23.20 10.91 8.90
C LYS A 657 -24.17 11.80 8.15
N MET A 658 -25.23 11.22 7.59
CA MET A 658 -26.25 11.99 6.87
C MET A 658 -27.60 11.27 6.87
N ARG A 659 -28.70 12.01 6.68
CA ARG A 659 -30.02 11.38 6.61
C ARG A 659 -30.22 10.60 5.31
N ALA A 660 -29.88 11.18 4.16
CA ALA A 660 -30.12 10.55 2.86
C ALA A 660 -29.00 10.81 1.84
N LEU A 661 -28.55 9.80 1.12
CA LEU A 661 -27.67 9.92 -0.04
C LEU A 661 -28.35 9.34 -1.26
N ARG A 662 -28.71 10.19 -2.22
CA ARG A 662 -29.31 9.80 -3.48
C ARG A 662 -28.41 10.18 -4.64
N LEU A 663 -28.00 9.18 -5.42
CA LEU A 663 -27.23 9.38 -6.64
C LEU A 663 -27.99 8.72 -7.79
N SER A 664 -28.29 9.49 -8.83
CA SER A 664 -28.94 8.97 -10.03
C SER A 664 -28.00 9.09 -11.23
N LYS A 665 -27.96 8.11 -12.14
CA LYS A 665 -27.20 8.18 -13.40
C LYS A 665 -25.72 8.52 -13.21
N SER A 666 -25.15 8.09 -12.09
CA SER A 666 -23.81 8.50 -11.65
C SER A 666 -22.79 7.39 -11.89
N ASN A 667 -21.54 7.77 -12.16
CA ASN A 667 -20.42 6.85 -12.32
C ASN A 667 -19.56 6.88 -11.06
N LEU A 668 -19.44 5.73 -10.40
CA LEU A 668 -18.74 5.55 -9.13
C LEU A 668 -17.67 4.47 -9.33
N THR A 669 -16.41 4.88 -9.46
CA THR A 669 -15.30 3.96 -9.74
C THR A 669 -14.24 4.04 -8.66
N ASP A 670 -13.86 2.92 -8.06
CA ASP A 670 -12.83 2.89 -7.02
C ASP A 670 -13.14 3.81 -5.83
N ILE A 671 -14.26 3.52 -5.16
CA ILE A 671 -14.71 4.28 -4.00
C ILE A 671 -14.67 3.38 -2.77
N THR A 672 -14.08 3.89 -1.70
CA THR A 672 -14.12 3.26 -0.38
C THR A 672 -14.85 4.18 0.61
N LEU A 673 -15.88 3.67 1.27
CA LEU A 673 -16.56 4.40 2.35
C LEU A 673 -16.73 3.49 3.56
N SER A 674 -16.08 3.83 4.66
CA SER A 674 -16.14 3.09 5.92
C SER A 674 -16.90 3.86 7.00
N GLN A 675 -17.44 3.12 7.99
CA GLN A 675 -18.06 3.70 9.19
C GLN A 675 -19.16 4.73 8.89
N ALA A 676 -20.00 4.46 7.87
CA ALA A 676 -21.07 5.36 7.47
C ALA A 676 -22.33 5.12 8.30
N ASP A 677 -22.94 6.17 8.82
CA ASP A 677 -24.25 6.17 9.46
C ASP A 677 -25.22 6.98 8.59
N ILE A 678 -25.96 6.28 7.73
CA ILE A 678 -26.83 6.90 6.72
C ILE A 678 -28.21 6.28 6.76
N SER A 679 -29.26 7.05 7.02
CA SER A 679 -30.60 6.45 7.13
C SER A 679 -31.08 5.86 5.80
N THR A 680 -30.86 6.54 4.67
CA THR A 680 -31.29 6.07 3.35
C THR A 680 -30.21 6.31 2.30
N VAL A 681 -29.84 5.27 1.56
CA VAL A 681 -28.92 5.35 0.42
C VAL A 681 -29.64 4.80 -0.81
N ASP A 682 -29.90 5.67 -1.79
CA ASP A 682 -30.54 5.30 -3.07
C ASP A 682 -29.55 5.57 -4.21
N LEU A 683 -28.98 4.52 -4.79
CA LEU A 683 -28.14 4.61 -5.99
C LEU A 683 -28.98 4.12 -7.16
N ASP A 684 -29.49 5.03 -7.99
CA ASP A 684 -30.41 4.72 -9.09
C ASP A 684 -29.74 4.87 -10.46
N ASP A 685 -29.89 3.88 -11.34
CA ASP A 685 -29.29 3.86 -12.68
C ASP A 685 -27.78 4.20 -12.68
N CYS A 686 -27.04 3.76 -11.66
CA CYS A 686 -25.63 4.09 -11.48
C CYS A 686 -24.73 3.04 -12.14
N ALA A 687 -23.58 3.49 -12.65
CA ALA A 687 -22.47 2.60 -13.01
C ALA A 687 -21.50 2.57 -11.83
N ILE A 688 -21.47 1.45 -11.10
CA ILE A 688 -20.62 1.27 -9.92
C ILE A 688 -19.59 0.20 -10.21
N GLU A 689 -18.32 0.59 -10.17
CA GLU A 689 -17.19 -0.32 -10.36
C GLU A 689 -16.24 -0.26 -9.17
N ARG A 690 -15.90 -1.43 -8.61
CA ARG A 690 -14.93 -1.54 -7.51
C ARG A 690 -15.28 -0.64 -6.32
N ALA A 691 -16.54 -0.66 -5.88
CA ALA A 691 -16.96 0.05 -4.67
C ALA A 691 -16.86 -0.84 -3.44
N GLU A 692 -16.28 -0.33 -2.36
CA GLU A 692 -16.06 -1.06 -1.11
C GLU A 692 -16.63 -0.27 0.07
N PHE A 693 -17.58 -0.90 0.78
CA PHE A 693 -18.33 -0.31 1.88
C PHE A 693 -18.17 -1.16 3.13
N SER A 694 -17.64 -0.59 4.21
CA SER A 694 -17.39 -1.34 5.45
C SER A 694 -17.97 -0.65 6.68
N ASP A 695 -18.49 -1.44 7.64
CA ASP A 695 -18.94 -0.93 8.94
C ASP A 695 -20.08 0.10 8.83
N TRP A 696 -20.99 -0.13 7.87
CA TRP A 696 -22.13 0.74 7.61
C TRP A 696 -23.30 0.48 8.56
N LYS A 697 -24.00 1.54 8.95
CA LYS A 697 -25.31 1.51 9.60
C LYS A 697 -26.32 2.21 8.71
N VAL A 698 -27.20 1.43 8.07
CA VAL A 698 -28.15 1.95 7.08
C VAL A 698 -29.54 1.37 7.28
N ARG A 699 -30.60 2.20 7.31
CA ARG A 699 -31.98 1.67 7.41
C ARG A 699 -32.49 1.16 6.06
N ARG A 700 -32.14 1.83 4.97
CA ARG A 700 -32.51 1.45 3.60
C ARG A 700 -31.36 1.67 2.64
N LEU A 701 -30.96 0.61 1.94
CA LEU A 701 -29.96 0.62 0.88
C LEU A 701 -30.60 0.12 -0.43
N ALA A 702 -30.72 0.98 -1.42
CA ALA A 702 -31.17 0.63 -2.76
C ALA A 702 -30.01 0.79 -3.75
N LEU A 703 -29.67 -0.30 -4.42
CA LEU A 703 -28.64 -0.35 -5.46
C LEU A 703 -29.29 -0.71 -6.79
N SER A 704 -29.34 0.24 -7.71
CA SER A 704 -29.91 0.12 -9.04
C SER A 704 -28.91 0.59 -10.10
N GLY A 705 -28.74 -0.17 -11.18
CA GLY A 705 -27.77 0.21 -12.21
C GLY A 705 -27.49 -0.78 -13.32
N SER A 706 -26.95 -0.26 -14.42
CA SER A 706 -26.47 -1.04 -15.57
C SER A 706 -25.26 -1.92 -15.23
N ARG A 707 -24.42 -1.49 -14.28
CA ARG A 707 -23.28 -2.26 -13.78
C ARG A 707 -23.08 -2.02 -12.28
N LEU A 708 -23.09 -3.10 -11.50
CA LEU A 708 -22.89 -3.06 -10.05
C LEU A 708 -21.74 -4.00 -9.65
N ASP A 709 -20.58 -3.44 -9.29
CA ASP A 709 -19.49 -4.16 -8.63
C ASP A 709 -19.24 -3.55 -7.24
N VAL A 710 -19.91 -4.14 -6.24
CA VAL A 710 -20.01 -3.59 -4.88
C VAL A 710 -19.66 -4.67 -3.86
N LYS A 711 -18.81 -4.33 -2.89
CA LYS A 711 -18.56 -5.15 -1.70
C LYS A 711 -19.03 -4.41 -0.45
N LEU A 712 -19.83 -5.09 0.35
CA LEU A 712 -20.33 -4.64 1.64
C LEU A 712 -19.85 -5.62 2.70
N SER A 713 -19.14 -5.13 3.72
CA SER A 713 -18.63 -5.94 4.83
C SER A 713 -18.97 -5.33 6.19
N SER A 714 -19.26 -6.16 7.19
CA SER A 714 -19.50 -5.70 8.57
C SER A 714 -20.64 -4.68 8.70
N ALA A 715 -21.65 -4.76 7.83
CA ALA A 715 -22.72 -3.77 7.75
C ALA A 715 -23.99 -4.18 8.54
N GLU A 716 -24.66 -3.20 9.15
CA GLU A 716 -25.99 -3.29 9.74
C GLU A 716 -26.98 -2.59 8.79
N ILE A 717 -27.79 -3.37 8.07
CA ILE A 717 -28.68 -2.85 7.03
C ILE A 717 -30.13 -3.23 7.33
N GLY A 718 -31.04 -2.29 7.57
CA GLY A 718 -32.46 -2.62 7.76
C GLY A 718 -33.04 -3.34 6.54
N THR A 719 -33.20 -2.60 5.45
CA THR A 719 -33.67 -3.12 4.15
C THR A 719 -32.65 -2.88 3.06
N MET A 720 -32.40 -3.91 2.25
CA MET A 720 -31.50 -3.84 1.10
C MET A 720 -32.24 -4.29 -0.16
N SER A 721 -32.13 -3.51 -1.23
CA SER A 721 -32.64 -3.88 -2.56
C SER A 721 -31.52 -3.77 -3.59
N VAL A 722 -31.42 -4.79 -4.45
CA VAL A 722 -30.41 -4.87 -5.51
C VAL A 722 -31.10 -5.12 -6.83
N ARG A 723 -31.05 -4.13 -7.73
CA ARG A 723 -31.57 -4.20 -9.09
C ARG A 723 -30.46 -3.91 -10.10
N GLY A 724 -29.77 -4.94 -10.58
CA GLY A 724 -28.65 -4.79 -11.52
C GLY A 724 -28.88 -5.52 -12.82
N GLU A 725 -28.33 -5.00 -13.93
CA GLU A 725 -28.28 -5.75 -15.20
C GLU A 725 -27.02 -6.65 -15.27
N ALA A 726 -25.88 -6.14 -14.80
CA ALA A 726 -24.59 -6.83 -14.84
C ALA A 726 -23.71 -6.53 -13.61
N GLY A 727 -22.76 -7.43 -13.31
CA GLY A 727 -21.74 -7.23 -12.26
C GLY A 727 -21.89 -8.17 -11.06
N SER A 728 -21.23 -7.83 -9.95
CA SER A 728 -21.24 -8.60 -8.71
C SER A 728 -21.49 -7.76 -7.47
N VAL A 729 -22.47 -8.14 -6.66
CA VAL A 729 -22.70 -7.57 -5.33
C VAL A 729 -22.33 -8.62 -4.28
N HIS A 730 -21.38 -8.28 -3.41
CA HIS A 730 -20.90 -9.14 -2.34
C HIS A 730 -21.29 -8.55 -0.98
N LEU A 731 -22.07 -9.29 -0.19
CA LEU A 731 -22.40 -8.94 1.18
C LEU A 731 -21.74 -9.95 2.14
N ARG A 732 -20.98 -9.48 3.12
CA ARG A 732 -20.23 -10.36 4.02
C ARG A 732 -20.27 -9.86 5.47
N ASP A 733 -20.32 -10.80 6.42
CA ASP A 733 -20.20 -10.52 7.86
C ASP A 733 -21.21 -9.43 8.31
N ALA A 734 -22.41 -9.43 7.74
CA ALA A 734 -23.41 -8.37 7.88
C ALA A 734 -24.70 -8.84 8.58
N THR A 735 -25.59 -7.89 8.86
CA THR A 735 -26.97 -8.16 9.30
C THR A 735 -27.95 -7.40 8.42
N THR A 736 -29.04 -8.06 7.99
CA THR A 736 -30.16 -7.37 7.37
C THR A 736 -31.53 -7.98 7.63
N GLU A 737 -32.56 -7.14 7.75
CA GLU A 737 -33.93 -7.60 7.95
C GLU A 737 -34.49 -8.15 6.63
N VAL A 738 -34.37 -7.39 5.53
CA VAL A 738 -34.88 -7.81 4.22
C VAL A 738 -33.84 -7.55 3.15
N LEU A 739 -33.50 -8.59 2.39
CA LEU A 739 -32.74 -8.48 1.15
C LEU A 739 -33.65 -8.81 -0.04
N SER A 740 -33.95 -7.81 -0.87
CA SER A 740 -34.63 -7.97 -2.15
C SER A 740 -33.62 -7.98 -3.31
N VAL A 741 -33.72 -8.97 -4.20
CA VAL A 741 -32.86 -9.08 -5.38
C VAL A 741 -33.73 -9.20 -6.64
N GLU A 742 -33.62 -8.20 -7.51
CA GLU A 742 -34.29 -8.11 -8.81
C GLU A 742 -33.22 -7.98 -9.91
N SER A 743 -32.60 -9.08 -10.33
CA SER A 743 -31.38 -9.01 -11.15
C SER A 743 -31.54 -9.59 -12.58
N GLY A 744 -30.96 -8.88 -13.54
CA GLY A 744 -30.92 -9.24 -14.96
C GLY A 744 -29.85 -10.29 -15.30
N ASN A 745 -29.76 -10.64 -16.60
CA ASN A 745 -29.11 -11.86 -17.11
C ASN A 745 -27.63 -12.10 -16.75
N LYS A 746 -26.91 -11.11 -16.20
CA LYS A 746 -25.47 -11.19 -15.97
C LYS A 746 -25.04 -10.66 -14.60
N SER A 747 -25.94 -10.57 -13.63
CA SER A 747 -25.57 -10.15 -12.28
C SER A 747 -25.46 -11.32 -11.31
N LYS A 748 -24.48 -11.23 -10.41
CA LYS A 748 -24.22 -12.20 -9.35
C LYS A 748 -24.31 -11.52 -7.99
N VAL A 749 -25.18 -12.03 -7.12
CA VAL A 749 -25.26 -11.60 -5.72
C VAL A 749 -24.70 -12.71 -4.84
N THR A 750 -23.66 -12.40 -4.07
CA THR A 750 -23.05 -13.35 -3.12
C THR A 750 -23.20 -12.84 -1.71
N VAL A 751 -23.78 -13.65 -0.82
CA VAL A 751 -23.94 -13.34 0.59
C VAL A 751 -23.17 -14.36 1.43
N SER A 752 -22.40 -13.91 2.41
CA SER A 752 -21.58 -14.80 3.24
C SER A 752 -21.59 -14.39 4.70
N ALA A 753 -21.65 -15.38 5.62
CA ALA A 753 -21.57 -15.15 7.06
C ALA A 753 -22.52 -14.03 7.58
N THR A 754 -23.72 -13.97 7.01
CA THR A 754 -24.67 -12.85 7.22
C THR A 754 -25.96 -13.37 7.85
N ARG A 755 -26.57 -12.59 8.75
CA ARG A 755 -27.91 -12.86 9.28
C ARG A 755 -28.97 -12.10 8.46
N LEU A 756 -29.97 -12.81 7.97
CA LEU A 756 -31.08 -12.33 7.13
C LEU A 756 -32.41 -12.69 7.78
N ALA A 757 -33.32 -11.74 8.04
CA ALA A 757 -34.67 -12.12 8.49
C ALA A 757 -35.54 -12.62 7.31
N ALA A 758 -35.45 -11.98 6.15
CA ALA A 758 -36.09 -12.39 4.91
C ALA A 758 -35.19 -12.16 3.68
N LEU A 759 -35.27 -13.06 2.72
CA LEU A 759 -34.67 -12.95 1.39
C LEU A 759 -35.81 -13.04 0.36
N ASP A 760 -36.03 -11.96 -0.39
CA ASP A 760 -36.99 -11.91 -1.50
C ASP A 760 -36.19 -11.88 -2.82
N VAL A 761 -36.47 -12.81 -3.74
CA VAL A 761 -35.77 -12.91 -5.03
C VAL A 761 -36.79 -12.89 -6.16
N GLU A 762 -36.75 -11.85 -6.98
CA GLU A 762 -37.52 -11.76 -8.22
C GLU A 762 -36.65 -12.19 -9.39
N VAL A 763 -37.07 -13.23 -10.12
CA VAL A 763 -36.21 -13.96 -11.05
C VAL A 763 -36.54 -13.64 -12.50
N PRO A 764 -35.71 -12.81 -13.17
CA PRO A 764 -35.52 -12.95 -14.59
C PRO A 764 -34.29 -13.77 -14.97
N ASN A 765 -33.09 -13.65 -14.33
CA ASN A 765 -31.88 -14.46 -14.66
C ASN A 765 -30.64 -14.26 -13.73
N ALA A 766 -30.85 -14.03 -12.43
CA ALA A 766 -29.76 -13.75 -11.48
C ALA A 766 -29.06 -15.02 -10.95
N ILE A 767 -27.76 -14.93 -10.62
CA ILE A 767 -27.06 -15.93 -9.78
C ILE A 767 -27.01 -15.40 -8.35
N VAL A 768 -27.69 -16.06 -7.42
CA VAL A 768 -27.66 -15.70 -5.99
C VAL A 768 -27.01 -16.84 -5.20
N GLU A 769 -25.87 -16.57 -4.56
CA GLU A 769 -25.10 -17.54 -3.77
C GLU A 769 -25.05 -17.11 -2.31
N LEU A 770 -25.56 -17.95 -1.40
CA LEU A 770 -25.48 -17.73 0.04
C LEU A 770 -24.60 -18.80 0.70
N THR A 771 -23.69 -18.38 1.58
CA THR A 771 -22.73 -19.25 2.26
C THR A 771 -22.64 -18.93 3.75
N HIS A 772 -22.82 -19.91 4.63
CA HIS A 772 -22.73 -19.70 6.09
C HIS A 772 -23.69 -18.62 6.64
N CYS A 773 -24.86 -18.43 6.03
CA CYS A 773 -25.85 -17.44 6.46
C CYS A 773 -26.86 -18.01 7.47
N ASP A 774 -27.45 -17.15 8.29
CA ASP A 774 -28.60 -17.45 9.17
C ASP A 774 -29.84 -16.75 8.56
N ILE A 775 -30.82 -17.51 8.08
CA ILE A 775 -31.91 -16.99 7.22
C ILE A 775 -33.28 -17.34 7.83
N GLY A 776 -34.09 -16.33 8.12
CA GLY A 776 -35.44 -16.51 8.66
C GLY A 776 -36.44 -17.05 7.63
N ALA A 777 -36.55 -16.39 6.47
CA ALA A 777 -37.48 -16.73 5.39
C ALA A 777 -36.86 -16.49 3.99
N VAL A 778 -37.31 -17.26 2.99
CA VAL A 778 -36.95 -17.08 1.58
C VAL A 778 -38.22 -17.07 0.73
N ARG A 779 -38.42 -16.04 -0.09
CA ARG A 779 -39.50 -15.94 -1.07
C ARG A 779 -38.91 -15.79 -2.47
N VAL A 780 -39.48 -16.51 -3.43
CA VAL A 780 -39.05 -16.46 -4.83
C VAL A 780 -40.26 -16.15 -5.69
N SER A 781 -40.21 -15.05 -6.44
CA SER A 781 -41.25 -14.60 -7.35
C SER A 781 -40.76 -14.57 -8.80
N THR A 782 -41.68 -14.80 -9.72
CA THR A 782 -41.49 -14.64 -11.16
C THR A 782 -42.22 -13.36 -11.63
N PRO A 783 -41.62 -12.58 -12.54
CA PRO A 783 -42.29 -11.41 -13.11
C PRO A 783 -43.57 -11.83 -13.84
N SER A 784 -44.64 -11.05 -13.70
CA SER A 784 -45.97 -11.34 -14.27
C SER A 784 -46.03 -11.32 -15.81
N ASP A 785 -45.01 -10.80 -16.50
CA ASP A 785 -45.13 -10.35 -17.90
C ASP A 785 -44.24 -11.05 -18.95
N GLN A 786 -43.57 -12.19 -18.70
CA GLN A 786 -42.74 -12.84 -19.73
C GLN A 786 -42.91 -14.36 -19.86
N GLN A 787 -43.69 -14.78 -20.86
CA GLN A 787 -43.82 -16.17 -21.34
C GLN A 787 -42.62 -16.66 -22.20
N SER A 788 -41.53 -15.89 -22.34
CA SER A 788 -40.51 -16.13 -23.39
C SER A 788 -39.08 -16.39 -22.91
N LEU A 789 -38.84 -16.87 -21.69
CA LEU A 789 -37.47 -17.19 -21.22
C LEU A 789 -37.38 -18.60 -20.58
N ILE A 790 -37.56 -19.63 -21.41
CA ILE A 790 -37.38 -21.04 -21.03
C ILE A 790 -35.91 -21.53 -21.28
N GLN A 791 -34.97 -20.64 -21.62
CA GLN A 791 -33.60 -21.04 -22.01
C GLN A 791 -32.45 -20.55 -21.12
N SER A 792 -32.70 -20.13 -19.88
CA SER A 792 -31.63 -19.61 -19.02
C SER A 792 -31.67 -20.20 -17.62
N ALA A 793 -30.54 -20.82 -17.23
CA ALA A 793 -30.39 -21.55 -15.99
C ALA A 793 -30.43 -20.61 -14.77
N GLN A 794 -31.56 -20.62 -14.06
CA GLN A 794 -31.77 -19.90 -12.81
C GLN A 794 -30.99 -20.59 -11.68
N ARG A 795 -30.24 -19.85 -10.86
CA ARG A 795 -29.39 -20.43 -9.80
C ARG A 795 -29.44 -19.66 -8.49
N LEU A 796 -30.25 -20.15 -7.56
CA LEU A 796 -30.13 -19.88 -6.12
C LEU A 796 -29.33 -21.01 -5.46
N VAL A 797 -28.20 -20.68 -4.85
CA VAL A 797 -27.29 -21.66 -4.23
C VAL A 797 -27.17 -21.37 -2.74
N LEU A 798 -27.51 -22.34 -1.89
CA LEU A 798 -27.38 -22.24 -0.44
C LEU A 798 -26.32 -23.24 0.06
N ARG A 799 -25.24 -22.77 0.70
CA ARG A 799 -24.18 -23.63 1.25
C ARG A 799 -24.01 -23.40 2.75
N ALA A 800 -24.28 -24.44 3.54
CA ALA A 800 -24.08 -24.42 4.98
C ALA A 800 -24.76 -23.23 5.70
N CYS A 801 -25.97 -22.86 5.28
CA CYS A 801 -26.83 -21.86 5.92
C CYS A 801 -27.75 -22.52 6.99
N ARG A 802 -28.25 -21.73 7.96
CA ARG A 802 -29.15 -22.15 9.07
C ARG A 802 -30.47 -21.35 9.02
N GLY A 803 -31.58 -21.89 9.56
CA GLY A 803 -32.87 -21.18 9.65
C GLY A 803 -34.11 -22.08 9.70
N PRO A 804 -35.23 -21.64 10.31
CA PRO A 804 -36.44 -22.46 10.52
C PRO A 804 -37.29 -22.68 9.25
N GLY A 805 -36.97 -22.06 8.12
CA GLY A 805 -37.81 -22.03 6.90
C GLY A 805 -37.17 -22.53 5.60
N VAL A 806 -36.00 -23.18 5.62
CA VAL A 806 -35.46 -23.79 4.38
C VAL A 806 -36.27 -25.05 3.97
N GLU A 807 -37.29 -25.43 4.75
CA GLU A 807 -38.24 -26.51 4.46
C GLU A 807 -39.51 -26.03 3.71
N SER A 808 -39.74 -24.72 3.60
CA SER A 808 -40.86 -24.15 2.82
C SER A 808 -40.37 -22.96 1.98
N ILE A 809 -39.85 -23.24 0.79
CA ILE A 809 -39.64 -22.22 -0.24
C ILE A 809 -41.01 -21.95 -0.84
N ALA A 810 -41.54 -20.74 -0.64
CA ALA A 810 -42.77 -20.33 -1.32
C ALA A 810 -42.42 -19.89 -2.74
N PHE A 811 -42.80 -20.71 -3.72
CA PHE A 811 -42.73 -20.38 -5.13
C PHE A 811 -43.97 -19.58 -5.53
N GLY A 812 -43.79 -18.49 -6.28
CA GLY A 812 -44.86 -17.96 -7.14
C GLY A 812 -45.22 -18.95 -8.26
N ARG A 813 -45.97 -18.54 -9.28
CA ARG A 813 -46.17 -19.35 -10.51
C ARG A 813 -44.81 -19.59 -11.18
N VAL A 814 -44.13 -20.67 -10.83
CA VAL A 814 -42.81 -21.05 -11.38
C VAL A 814 -42.93 -22.48 -11.88
N ASP A 815 -42.45 -22.70 -13.11
CA ASP A 815 -42.37 -24.03 -13.72
C ASP A 815 -41.31 -24.88 -12.99
N PRO A 816 -41.69 -26.00 -12.35
CA PRO A 816 -40.78 -26.85 -11.56
C PRO A 816 -39.59 -27.41 -12.35
N GLU A 817 -39.67 -27.50 -13.67
CA GLU A 817 -38.59 -28.05 -14.50
C GLU A 817 -37.37 -27.11 -14.64
N THR A 818 -37.55 -25.81 -14.37
CA THR A 818 -36.52 -24.78 -14.61
C THR A 818 -35.73 -24.35 -13.36
N PHE A 819 -36.20 -24.70 -12.16
CA PHE A 819 -35.63 -24.24 -10.90
C PHE A 819 -34.90 -25.37 -10.15
N ARG A 820 -33.59 -25.23 -9.91
CA ARG A 820 -32.79 -26.20 -9.13
C ARG A 820 -32.29 -25.61 -7.81
N VAL A 821 -32.86 -26.08 -6.69
CA VAL A 821 -32.30 -25.84 -5.35
C VAL A 821 -31.24 -26.89 -5.05
N VAL A 822 -29.97 -26.51 -5.03
CA VAL A 822 -28.87 -27.42 -4.63
C VAL A 822 -28.55 -27.21 -3.16
N LYS A 823 -29.07 -28.08 -2.29
CA LYS A 823 -28.69 -28.15 -0.86
C LYS A 823 -27.51 -29.10 -0.72
N ALA A 824 -26.29 -28.57 -0.54
CA ALA A 824 -25.12 -29.41 -0.28
C ALA A 824 -25.17 -29.95 1.16
N ALA A 825 -25.21 -31.28 1.33
CA ALA A 825 -25.28 -31.93 2.62
C ALA A 825 -24.01 -31.68 3.47
N ASN A 826 -24.20 -31.29 4.73
CA ASN A 826 -23.12 -31.29 5.72
C ASN A 826 -22.79 -32.74 6.10
N ARG A 827 -21.50 -33.10 6.13
CA ARG A 827 -21.04 -34.28 6.87
C ARG A 827 -21.33 -34.05 8.37
N GLY A 828 -22.52 -34.47 8.83
CA GLY A 828 -22.90 -34.41 10.25
C GLY A 828 -24.36 -34.10 10.57
N SER A 829 -25.19 -33.66 9.61
CA SER A 829 -26.63 -33.45 9.85
C SER A 829 -27.46 -34.61 9.28
N ARG A 830 -28.19 -35.33 10.14
CA ARG A 830 -29.25 -36.28 9.73
C ARG A 830 -30.43 -35.50 9.14
N ALA A 831 -30.32 -35.07 7.89
CA ALA A 831 -31.43 -34.59 7.07
C ALA A 831 -31.02 -34.67 5.60
N GLY A 832 -31.46 -35.73 4.91
CA GLY A 832 -31.34 -35.87 3.47
C GLY A 832 -32.70 -35.60 2.81
N LEU A 833 -32.72 -34.78 1.77
CA LEU A 833 -33.80 -34.73 0.78
C LEU A 833 -33.31 -35.52 -0.44
N PHE A 834 -34.08 -36.53 -0.84
CA PHE A 834 -33.85 -37.33 -2.03
C PHE A 834 -34.81 -36.89 -3.13
N PHE A 835 -34.32 -36.80 -4.38
CA PHE A 835 -35.18 -36.69 -5.55
C PHE A 835 -35.73 -38.08 -5.88
N LEU A 836 -37.04 -38.22 -5.97
CA LEU A 836 -37.72 -39.42 -6.46
C LEU A 836 -38.49 -39.08 -7.73
N ASP A 837 -38.25 -39.88 -8.75
CA ASP A 837 -38.92 -39.87 -10.06
C ASP A 837 -40.41 -40.23 -9.90
N VAL A 838 -41.29 -39.52 -10.62
CA VAL A 838 -42.76 -39.66 -10.56
C VAL A 838 -43.18 -41.08 -10.98
N ASP A 839 -42.47 -41.68 -11.94
CA ASP A 839 -42.72 -43.05 -12.43
C ASP A 839 -42.55 -44.13 -11.34
N LEU A 840 -41.76 -43.86 -10.30
CA LEU A 840 -41.53 -44.79 -9.20
C LEU A 840 -42.67 -44.74 -8.17
N TRP A 841 -43.33 -43.59 -8.01
CA TRP A 841 -44.40 -43.41 -7.03
C TRP A 841 -45.71 -44.06 -7.47
N GLU A 842 -46.07 -43.96 -8.76
CA GLU A 842 -47.27 -44.60 -9.31
C GLU A 842 -47.22 -46.14 -9.20
N LYS A 843 -46.02 -46.74 -9.26
CA LYS A 843 -45.82 -48.18 -9.04
C LYS A 843 -45.89 -48.60 -7.57
N LEU A 844 -45.61 -47.68 -6.64
CA LEU A 844 -45.58 -47.95 -5.19
C LEU A 844 -46.98 -47.91 -4.56
N TYR A 845 -47.88 -47.07 -5.07
CA TYR A 845 -49.22 -46.87 -4.51
C TYR A 845 -50.30 -47.02 -5.58
N GLY A 846 -50.55 -48.26 -6.01
CA GLY A 846 -51.69 -48.58 -6.84
C GLY A 846 -53.01 -48.28 -6.11
N LEU A 847 -53.82 -47.40 -6.73
CA LEU A 847 -55.25 -47.14 -6.53
C LEU A 847 -55.77 -47.02 -5.07
N GLY A 848 -56.09 -45.78 -4.69
CA GLY A 848 -57.21 -45.49 -3.79
C GLY A 848 -56.83 -45.04 -2.38
N SER A 849 -56.54 -43.75 -2.19
CA SER A 849 -56.86 -43.07 -0.94
C SER A 849 -57.14 -41.58 -1.18
N SER A 850 -58.30 -41.15 -0.70
CA SER A 850 -59.04 -39.95 -1.12
C SER A 850 -58.74 -38.71 -0.28
N SER A 851 -57.47 -38.32 -0.14
CA SER A 851 -57.13 -37.08 0.61
C SER A 851 -55.83 -36.39 0.17
N VAL A 852 -55.56 -36.33 -1.14
CA VAL A 852 -54.49 -35.49 -1.71
C VAL A 852 -54.99 -34.92 -3.04
N GLU A 853 -55.17 -33.59 -3.14
CA GLU A 853 -55.26 -32.92 -4.43
C GLU A 853 -53.87 -32.94 -5.08
N VAL A 854 -53.76 -33.66 -6.19
CA VAL A 854 -52.58 -33.70 -7.05
C VAL A 854 -52.84 -32.72 -8.18
N ASP A 855 -52.01 -31.69 -8.30
CA ASP A 855 -51.91 -30.89 -9.52
C ASP A 855 -50.60 -31.28 -10.21
N ASP A 856 -50.67 -31.51 -11.53
CA ASP A 856 -49.65 -32.21 -12.31
C ASP A 856 -48.30 -31.50 -12.27
N ALA A 857 -47.40 -31.97 -11.40
CA ALA A 857 -45.97 -32.20 -11.68
C ALA A 857 -45.09 -32.47 -10.44
N ASN A 858 -45.51 -32.31 -9.17
CA ASN A 858 -44.70 -32.74 -8.00
C ASN A 858 -45.49 -32.85 -6.68
N ILE A 859 -45.26 -33.94 -5.91
CA ILE A 859 -45.82 -34.17 -4.56
C ILE A 859 -44.81 -33.72 -3.48
N LEU A 860 -45.30 -32.91 -2.53
CA LEU A 860 -44.56 -32.47 -1.33
C LEU A 860 -44.62 -33.56 -0.24
N VAL A 861 -43.52 -34.28 0.03
CA VAL A 861 -43.50 -35.35 1.04
C VAL A 861 -43.09 -34.82 2.42
N ARG A 862 -44.00 -34.87 3.39
CA ARG A 862 -43.75 -34.56 4.81
C ARG A 862 -42.84 -35.60 5.47
N ALA A 863 -42.10 -35.13 6.50
CA ALA A 863 -41.24 -35.94 7.37
C ALA A 863 -41.99 -37.17 7.93
N GLY A 864 -41.64 -38.34 7.39
CA GLY A 864 -42.23 -39.65 7.71
C GLY A 864 -41.72 -40.77 6.80
N ALA A 865 -41.21 -40.43 5.60
CA ALA A 865 -40.81 -41.42 4.58
C ALA A 865 -39.46 -42.13 4.80
N ALA A 866 -38.60 -41.67 5.73
CA ALA A 866 -37.31 -42.31 5.97
C ALA A 866 -37.45 -43.71 6.63
N SER A 867 -38.42 -43.87 7.52
CA SER A 867 -38.77 -45.18 8.10
C SER A 867 -39.42 -46.10 7.07
N GLU A 868 -40.22 -45.56 6.15
CA GLU A 868 -40.88 -46.32 5.09
C GLU A 868 -39.88 -46.79 4.02
N LEU A 869 -38.89 -45.97 3.67
CA LEU A 869 -37.79 -46.34 2.77
C LEU A 869 -36.90 -47.43 3.35
N VAL A 870 -36.57 -47.34 4.64
CA VAL A 870 -35.85 -48.40 5.37
C VAL A 870 -36.68 -49.68 5.40
N ARG A 871 -37.99 -49.57 5.68
CA ARG A 871 -38.92 -50.70 5.67
C ARG A 871 -39.05 -51.34 4.28
N LEU A 872 -39.01 -50.57 3.19
CA LEU A 872 -39.05 -51.08 1.81
C LEU A 872 -37.72 -51.74 1.40
N LEU A 873 -36.57 -51.24 1.87
CA LEU A 873 -35.26 -51.88 1.69
C LEU A 873 -35.15 -53.19 2.50
N GLU A 874 -35.77 -53.25 3.67
CA GLU A 874 -35.73 -54.43 4.55
C GLU A 874 -36.79 -55.47 4.21
N HIS A 875 -37.97 -55.05 3.72
CA HIS A 875 -39.15 -55.90 3.57
C HIS A 875 -39.86 -55.82 2.20
N GLY A 876 -39.43 -54.95 1.27
CA GLY A 876 -40.03 -54.83 -0.07
C GLY A 876 -39.81 -56.06 -0.98
N SER A 877 -40.36 -56.08 -2.19
CA SER A 877 -40.12 -57.19 -3.12
C SER A 877 -38.65 -57.23 -3.59
N LYS A 878 -38.15 -58.42 -3.95
CA LYS A 878 -36.71 -58.61 -4.25
C LYS A 878 -36.22 -57.74 -5.41
N GLY A 879 -37.07 -57.50 -6.42
CA GLY A 879 -36.78 -56.59 -7.54
C GLY A 879 -36.79 -55.11 -7.13
N LEU A 880 -37.73 -54.70 -6.27
CA LEU A 880 -37.80 -53.33 -5.75
C LEU A 880 -36.57 -52.98 -4.91
N ARG A 881 -36.10 -53.93 -4.08
CA ARG A 881 -34.88 -53.76 -3.29
C ARG A 881 -33.62 -53.63 -4.15
N SER A 882 -33.49 -54.45 -5.21
CA SER A 882 -32.29 -54.38 -6.07
C SER A 882 -32.22 -53.09 -6.86
N GLU A 883 -33.37 -52.58 -7.33
CA GLU A 883 -33.42 -51.32 -8.08
C GLU A 883 -33.20 -50.10 -7.17
N LEU A 884 -33.81 -50.06 -5.98
CA LEU A 884 -33.54 -49.03 -4.97
C LEU A 884 -32.06 -49.01 -4.56
N LYS A 885 -31.46 -50.18 -4.36
CA LYS A 885 -30.05 -50.30 -3.96
C LYS A 885 -29.09 -49.87 -5.07
N SER A 886 -29.33 -50.30 -6.30
CA SER A 886 -28.51 -49.90 -7.46
C SER A 886 -28.54 -48.39 -7.72
N ARG A 887 -29.71 -47.75 -7.56
CA ARG A 887 -29.84 -46.29 -7.76
C ARG A 887 -29.29 -45.48 -6.59
N LEU A 888 -29.37 -45.97 -5.35
CA LEU A 888 -28.69 -45.37 -4.19
C LEU A 888 -27.16 -45.46 -4.32
N GLU A 889 -26.64 -46.57 -4.83
CA GLU A 889 -25.21 -46.76 -5.12
C GLU A 889 -24.74 -45.82 -6.26
N ALA A 890 -25.55 -45.61 -7.30
CA ALA A 890 -25.25 -44.62 -8.36
C ALA A 890 -25.25 -43.17 -7.84
N LEU A 891 -26.14 -42.83 -6.90
CA LEU A 891 -26.24 -41.50 -6.28
C LEU A 891 -25.12 -41.20 -5.27
N THR A 892 -24.45 -42.23 -4.73
CA THR A 892 -23.34 -42.06 -3.78
C THR A 892 -21.97 -42.01 -4.47
N ALA A 893 -21.91 -42.31 -5.77
CA ALA A 893 -20.70 -42.26 -6.58
C ALA A 893 -20.47 -40.89 -7.28
N SER A 894 -21.47 -40.01 -7.34
CA SER A 894 -21.37 -38.62 -7.83
C SER A 894 -21.28 -37.62 -6.68
#